data_AF-A0A4S4N3G1-F1
#
_entry.id   AF-A0A4S4N3G1-F1
#
_cell.length_a   1.000
_cell.length_b   1.000
_cell.length_c   1.000
_cell.angle_alpha   90.00
_cell.angle_beta   90.00
_cell.angle_gamma   90.00
#
_symmetry.space_group_name_H-M   'P 1'
#
loop_
_entity.id
_entity.type
_entity.pdbx_description
1 polymer ?
#
loop_
_entity_poly.entity_id
_entity_poly.type
_entity_poly.pdbx_seq_one_letter_code
_entity_poly.pdbx_strand_id
1 'polypeptide(L)'
;MALPSTSTTTPTHDLYTKWTSISDEDLTLNDFAETLSPIPDDLWVAAACVDRLLEDVVMEKSLLELGLQRTEAALDRCRKVYNSSLSSSGDDEGVPGSSSWPEECKRVAALVSYYQDEPADAQLCHIRSVFLDRLDRVEAYARILEELPEQEDVGEDVDEEWEDDPWADDKPASKKKIPPPLPLSTFLVDDLASLACFLASMEYFAAVRVVLERFETAVWPFRFVILESIPEHAPASDYRDILPGIDSVGQLEQKPVFTPHRPASDWIEQAPVREALVESRVPLSPHLDASEPLDMPSHPQPFSSEELSIWYRERVEALNSTGFVDAALSLVQHAASQGVADLDETGEELSLLSRLVYDVSQPDVERDEDWTLGRWKHLSPYDVIRAYLAQSSSETVVRDFHRLVMPYLFVLESRAERAGNPDPSLPNRLLYDYILEAPLNIVLAIFEGSKPTLPAAQRLIRDDEDMARLALACLYGNDSLDEWPTMSAIFECLPVWDSPDDGDDSDEMDTTIASLGAYVTPSTARPRCTPADLFLFFKPLPFSSLSWALDVLDVHLESGEILARWSVPAPLRWFLRSNGDIMEQRSWANRMARRAGGTEDKLSSEDDWVWLLDDMLKLVGSGDSGLRGAFCLLSQDDVTRIFFSGLVGAARFDIAKSLLQSKRVQLQPKVVEEICLSTSEELYDNASSGNYHFGDMKLAYECLDVARPSRRIDQWKDFIEATSRLCSFNLTSRPGIPISPIEIRLTKDRLSLISRVLSSNDDAYKHTQVFLDLVGMLGFRGDISAAVKALAMLADTALQAEDFERAYENSERMLSMVLSFRATNSVDDEKVQEASEVCWVACYQLGRQSEFADVSKKLILLSRALELCPADKLSDVLAVHHRLEQEDMDERQARLSNRQLGVRNVGSRKHVNASNGSATSLASRLQELRMPNLHLTSPSMPHTPDPAALAEKAFRAAANFSFSDFSSRGRTFMAEATRDRSSSRDGSRPRYDPAVEVSAQAQRVLSKGLGWLLGDEE
;
A
#
# COMPACT_ATOMS: atom_id res chain seq x y z
N MET A 1 100.70 -18.12 -35.26
CA MET A 1 101.90 -17.27 -35.46
C MET A 1 101.56 -16.23 -36.52
N ALA A 2 101.04 -15.09 -36.09
CA ALA A 2 100.74 -13.93 -36.94
C ALA A 2 100.78 -12.70 -36.04
N LEU A 3 101.59 -11.70 -36.42
CA LEU A 3 101.65 -10.40 -35.77
C LEU A 3 100.77 -9.43 -36.57
N PRO A 4 100.00 -8.58 -35.88
CA PRO A 4 99.89 -7.16 -36.22
C PRO A 4 100.36 -6.33 -35.01
N SER A 5 101.35 -5.44 -35.08
CA SER A 5 101.59 -4.28 -35.95
C SER A 5 100.87 -3.01 -35.50
N THR A 6 101.68 -2.06 -35.04
CA THR A 6 101.46 -0.59 -34.98
C THR A 6 100.31 -0.06 -34.12
N SER A 7 100.69 0.44 -32.95
CA SER A 7 99.91 1.35 -32.10
C SER A 7 99.63 2.70 -32.78
N THR A 8 98.38 2.94 -33.16
CA THR A 8 97.85 4.31 -33.28
C THR A 8 97.46 4.81 -31.89
N THR A 9 98.24 5.74 -31.34
CA THR A 9 97.84 6.50 -30.16
C THR A 9 96.77 7.51 -30.57
N THR A 10 95.50 7.19 -30.37
CA THR A 10 94.41 8.17 -30.38
C THR A 10 94.70 9.25 -29.32
N PRO A 11 94.61 10.55 -29.66
CA PRO A 11 94.85 11.60 -28.67
C PRO A 11 93.75 11.57 -27.62
N THR A 12 94.09 11.75 -26.34
CA THR A 12 93.14 11.60 -25.22
C THR A 12 91.89 12.48 -25.34
N HIS A 13 92.01 13.68 -25.92
CA HIS A 13 90.90 14.58 -26.22
C HIS A 13 89.80 13.95 -27.12
N ASP A 14 90.18 13.01 -27.98
CA ASP A 14 89.29 12.28 -28.89
C ASP A 14 88.48 11.20 -28.15
N LEU A 15 89.04 10.64 -27.05
CA LEU A 15 88.36 9.62 -26.26
C LEU A 15 87.26 10.21 -25.35
N TYR A 16 87.55 11.33 -24.68
CA TYR A 16 86.55 12.07 -23.88
C TYR A 16 85.35 12.53 -24.72
N THR A 17 85.59 12.92 -25.97
CA THR A 17 84.55 13.34 -26.91
C THR A 17 83.86 12.16 -27.58
N LYS A 18 84.56 11.04 -27.87
CA LYS A 18 83.92 9.79 -28.31
C LYS A 18 82.90 9.31 -27.26
N TRP A 19 83.28 9.21 -25.98
CA TRP A 19 82.37 8.77 -24.90
C TRP A 19 81.06 9.57 -24.82
N THR A 20 81.16 10.91 -24.84
CA THR A 20 80.00 11.82 -24.72
C THR A 20 79.19 11.95 -26.01
N SER A 21 79.65 11.38 -27.13
CA SER A 21 78.97 11.44 -28.44
C SER A 21 78.19 10.18 -28.82
N ILE A 22 78.49 9.04 -28.20
CA ILE A 22 77.76 7.78 -28.41
C ILE A 22 76.42 7.87 -27.68
N SER A 23 75.31 7.50 -28.31
CA SER A 23 73.99 7.43 -27.66
C SER A 23 73.92 6.25 -26.68
N ASP A 24 72.97 6.26 -25.73
CA ASP A 24 72.82 5.13 -24.81
C ASP A 24 72.31 3.85 -25.52
N GLU A 25 71.56 4.00 -26.62
CA GLU A 25 71.06 2.89 -27.45
C GLU A 25 72.16 2.22 -28.31
N ASP A 26 73.18 2.99 -28.73
CA ASP A 26 74.29 2.50 -29.57
C ASP A 26 75.46 1.93 -28.75
N LEU A 27 75.39 1.99 -27.42
CA LEU A 27 76.51 1.69 -26.52
C LEU A 27 76.74 0.18 -26.34
N THR A 28 77.99 -0.29 -26.43
CA THR A 28 78.32 -1.71 -26.20
C THR A 28 79.40 -1.91 -25.14
N LEU A 29 79.49 -3.11 -24.55
CA LEU A 29 80.56 -3.46 -23.59
C LEU A 29 81.98 -3.25 -24.15
N ASN A 30 82.16 -3.33 -25.47
CA ASN A 30 83.44 -3.04 -26.10
C ASN A 30 83.79 -1.54 -26.07
N ASP A 31 82.80 -0.66 -26.13
CA ASP A 31 83.01 0.79 -26.10
C ASP A 31 83.58 1.24 -24.75
N PHE A 32 83.19 0.60 -23.65
CA PHE A 32 83.82 0.82 -22.33
C PHE A 32 85.34 0.58 -22.38
N ALA A 33 85.75 -0.54 -23.00
CA ALA A 33 87.15 -0.89 -23.16
C ALA A 33 87.91 -0.01 -24.18
N GLU A 34 87.23 0.51 -25.20
CA GLU A 34 87.83 1.39 -26.21
C GLU A 34 87.88 2.87 -25.82
N THR A 35 86.96 3.34 -24.97
CA THR A 35 86.81 4.77 -24.63
C THR A 35 87.29 5.09 -23.21
N LEU A 36 86.85 4.32 -22.20
CA LEU A 36 87.11 4.62 -20.80
C LEU A 36 88.39 3.96 -20.27
N SER A 37 88.68 2.71 -20.65
CA SER A 37 89.90 2.01 -20.19
C SER A 37 91.23 2.67 -20.60
N PRO A 38 91.38 3.34 -21.77
CA PRO A 38 92.66 3.98 -22.14
C PRO A 38 92.90 5.34 -21.44
N ILE A 39 91.91 5.91 -20.75
CA ILE A 39 92.02 7.20 -20.07
C ILE A 39 92.82 7.04 -18.76
N PRO A 40 93.82 7.89 -18.47
CA PRO A 40 94.66 7.79 -17.27
C PRO A 40 94.12 8.57 -16.06
N ASP A 41 93.10 9.40 -16.25
CA ASP A 41 92.45 10.18 -15.19
C ASP A 41 91.36 9.35 -14.52
N ASP A 42 91.71 8.65 -13.44
CA ASP A 42 90.78 7.78 -12.72
C ASP A 42 89.58 8.55 -12.15
N LEU A 43 89.75 9.83 -11.76
CA LEU A 43 88.66 10.67 -11.27
C LEU A 43 87.70 11.05 -12.39
N TRP A 44 88.20 11.44 -13.56
CA TRP A 44 87.34 11.72 -14.71
C TRP A 44 86.57 10.46 -15.14
N VAL A 45 87.23 9.29 -15.22
CA VAL A 45 86.56 8.04 -15.60
C VAL A 45 85.51 7.65 -14.56
N ALA A 46 85.81 7.76 -13.27
CA ALA A 46 84.85 7.47 -12.22
C ALA A 46 83.65 8.42 -12.27
N ALA A 47 83.85 9.73 -12.46
CA ALA A 47 82.75 10.69 -12.65
C ALA A 47 81.91 10.36 -13.90
N ALA A 48 82.56 10.04 -15.03
CA ALA A 48 81.89 9.67 -16.28
C ALA A 48 81.06 8.37 -16.19
N CYS A 49 81.45 7.44 -15.32
CA CYS A 49 80.68 6.24 -14.96
C CYS A 49 79.52 6.54 -13.99
N VAL A 50 79.56 7.64 -13.21
CA VAL A 50 78.45 8.04 -12.32
C VAL A 50 77.42 8.92 -13.05
N ASP A 51 77.87 9.78 -13.95
CA ASP A 51 77.02 10.75 -14.65
C ASP A 51 76.13 10.10 -15.71
N ARG A 52 76.50 8.91 -16.21
CA ARG A 52 75.76 8.15 -17.22
C ARG A 52 75.02 6.98 -16.57
N LEU A 53 73.71 6.92 -16.79
CA LEU A 53 72.81 5.86 -16.32
C LEU A 53 72.28 5.09 -17.53
N LEU A 54 72.36 3.77 -17.50
CA LEU A 54 71.93 2.90 -18.60
C LEU A 54 70.72 2.06 -18.17
N GLU A 55 69.80 1.81 -19.11
CA GLU A 55 68.59 1.00 -18.85
C GLU A 55 68.85 -0.51 -18.89
N ASP A 56 69.93 -0.95 -19.56
CA ASP A 56 70.32 -2.36 -19.59
C ASP A 56 71.13 -2.72 -18.33
N VAL A 57 70.58 -3.67 -17.56
CA VAL A 57 71.15 -4.17 -16.29
C VAL A 57 72.60 -4.67 -16.42
N VAL A 58 72.95 -5.31 -17.54
CA VAL A 58 74.29 -5.87 -17.77
C VAL A 58 75.29 -4.76 -18.13
N MET A 59 74.85 -3.81 -18.95
CA MET A 59 75.62 -2.63 -19.33
C MET A 59 75.90 -1.72 -18.13
N GLU A 60 74.87 -1.36 -17.36
CA GLU A 60 75.01 -0.54 -16.15
C GLU A 60 75.91 -1.23 -15.12
N LYS A 61 75.67 -2.51 -14.81
CA LYS A 61 76.54 -3.27 -13.89
C LYS A 61 78.01 -3.24 -14.32
N SER A 62 78.27 -3.43 -15.61
CA SER A 62 79.63 -3.41 -16.16
C SER A 62 80.27 -2.01 -16.10
N LEU A 63 79.47 -0.94 -16.24
CA LEU A 63 79.92 0.45 -16.11
C LEU A 63 80.27 0.80 -14.65
N LEU A 64 79.45 0.37 -13.70
CA LEU A 64 79.67 0.53 -12.26
C LEU A 64 80.89 -0.29 -11.79
N GLU A 65 81.05 -1.54 -12.26
CA GLU A 65 82.22 -2.38 -11.96
C GLU A 65 83.54 -1.76 -12.47
N LEU A 66 83.53 -1.17 -13.68
CA LEU A 66 84.67 -0.41 -14.20
C LEU A 66 84.98 0.82 -13.33
N GLY A 67 83.95 1.54 -12.88
CA GLY A 67 84.09 2.64 -11.92
C GLY A 67 84.68 2.20 -10.57
N LEU A 68 84.21 1.08 -10.02
CA LEU A 68 84.75 0.48 -8.79
C LEU A 68 86.22 0.07 -8.93
N GLN A 69 86.62 -0.44 -10.10
CA GLN A 69 88.03 -0.73 -10.40
C GLN A 69 88.89 0.54 -10.40
N ARG A 70 88.38 1.65 -10.94
CA ARG A 70 89.09 2.95 -10.99
C ARG A 70 89.26 3.60 -9.62
N THR A 71 88.32 3.41 -8.70
CA THR A 71 88.42 3.94 -7.33
C THR A 71 89.37 3.13 -6.43
N GLU A 72 89.75 1.91 -6.81
CA GLU A 72 90.54 1.01 -5.97
C GLU A 72 91.91 1.60 -5.57
N ALA A 73 92.61 2.26 -6.48
CA ALA A 73 93.93 2.85 -6.21
C ALA A 73 93.88 4.00 -5.19
N ALA A 74 92.79 4.77 -5.14
CA ALA A 74 92.56 5.81 -4.12
C ALA A 74 92.19 5.19 -2.77
N LEU A 75 91.27 4.22 -2.77
CA LEU A 75 90.89 3.47 -1.57
C LEU A 75 92.11 2.87 -0.87
N ASP A 76 93.05 2.35 -1.64
CA ASP A 76 94.27 1.73 -1.17
C ASP A 76 95.32 2.74 -0.66
N ARG A 77 95.22 4.03 -1.02
CA ARG A 77 95.99 5.14 -0.41
C ARG A 77 95.34 5.57 0.90
N CYS A 78 94.03 5.82 0.89
CA CYS A 78 93.24 6.16 2.08
C CYS A 78 93.38 5.12 3.20
N ARG A 79 93.31 3.82 2.84
CA ARG A 79 93.52 2.70 3.77
C ARG A 79 94.95 2.65 4.33
N LYS A 80 95.98 3.05 3.56
CA LYS A 80 97.36 3.16 4.06
C LYS A 80 97.48 4.32 5.05
N VAL A 81 96.91 5.49 4.75
CA VAL A 81 96.88 6.65 5.66
C VAL A 81 96.21 6.27 6.99
N TYR A 82 94.99 5.74 6.93
CA TYR A 82 94.20 5.33 8.11
C TYR A 82 94.95 4.32 9.02
N ASN A 83 95.70 3.38 8.44
CA ASN A 83 96.48 2.39 9.19
C ASN A 83 97.88 2.89 9.60
N SER A 84 98.48 3.83 8.87
CA SER A 84 99.85 4.32 9.14
C SER A 84 99.96 5.13 10.43
N SER A 85 98.86 5.70 10.92
CA SER A 85 98.77 6.42 12.20
C SER A 85 99.13 5.55 13.43
N LEU A 86 99.25 4.22 13.29
CA LEU A 86 99.77 3.35 14.36
C LEU A 86 101.31 3.34 14.48
N SER A 87 102.05 3.91 13.50
CA SER A 87 103.50 3.66 13.36
C SER A 87 104.41 4.84 13.71
N SER A 88 103.90 6.06 13.84
CA SER A 88 104.67 7.26 14.20
C SER A 88 104.74 7.48 15.72
N SER A 89 105.56 6.68 16.41
CA SER A 89 105.91 6.93 17.82
C SER A 89 106.99 8.01 17.96
N GLY A 90 106.80 9.17 17.32
CA GLY A 90 107.76 10.27 17.28
C GLY A 90 107.09 11.59 16.92
N ASP A 91 107.33 12.59 17.77
CA ASP A 91 106.86 13.98 17.76
C ASP A 91 106.40 14.54 16.40
N ASP A 92 105.13 14.99 16.34
CA ASP A 92 104.63 15.84 15.25
C ASP A 92 103.83 17.02 15.80
N GLU A 93 104.22 18.24 15.40
CA GLU A 93 103.65 19.51 15.86
C GLU A 93 102.47 19.94 14.97
N GLY A 94 101.28 19.37 15.21
CA GLY A 94 100.09 19.65 14.39
C GLY A 94 98.89 20.28 15.13
N VAL A 95 98.43 19.67 16.23
CA VAL A 95 97.13 19.99 16.85
C VAL A 95 97.22 20.09 18.37
N PRO A 96 96.83 21.24 18.99
CA PRO A 96 96.83 21.40 20.44
C PRO A 96 95.86 20.42 21.13
N GLY A 97 96.39 19.37 21.77
CA GLY A 97 95.61 18.43 22.60
C GLY A 97 95.45 17.00 22.05
N SER A 98 96.00 16.68 20.88
CA SER A 98 95.79 15.38 20.21
C SER A 98 96.30 14.15 20.99
N SER A 99 97.25 14.31 21.92
CA SER A 99 97.82 13.20 22.69
C SER A 99 96.78 12.41 23.48
N SER A 100 95.71 13.09 23.95
CA SER A 100 94.63 12.51 24.75
C SER A 100 93.54 11.77 23.94
N TRP A 101 93.57 11.81 22.61
CA TRP A 101 92.47 11.28 21.80
C TRP A 101 92.49 9.75 21.71
N PRO A 102 91.33 9.08 21.65
CA PRO A 102 91.22 7.66 21.28
C PRO A 102 91.92 7.38 19.95
N GLU A 103 92.49 6.18 19.80
CA GLU A 103 93.26 5.84 18.58
C GLU A 103 92.43 5.95 17.31
N GLU A 104 91.15 5.59 17.36
CA GLU A 104 90.23 5.68 16.23
C GLU A 104 90.03 7.13 15.78
N CYS A 105 89.78 8.06 16.71
CA CYS A 105 89.67 9.49 16.42
C CYS A 105 90.97 10.06 15.81
N LYS A 106 92.14 9.51 16.15
CA LYS A 106 93.42 9.90 15.53
C LYS A 106 93.51 9.42 14.07
N ARG A 107 93.02 8.21 13.77
CA ARG A 107 92.97 7.67 12.39
C ARG A 107 91.96 8.42 11.53
N VAL A 108 90.79 8.76 12.10
CA VAL A 108 89.78 9.62 11.46
C VAL A 108 90.37 10.99 11.15
N ALA A 109 90.97 11.68 12.13
CA ALA A 109 91.57 13.00 11.92
C ALA A 109 92.73 13.00 10.90
N ALA A 110 93.56 11.95 10.87
CA ALA A 110 94.59 11.80 9.85
C ALA A 110 94.00 11.63 8.44
N LEU A 111 92.88 10.90 8.32
CA LEU A 111 92.17 10.71 7.06
C LEU A 111 91.41 11.99 6.62
N VAL A 112 90.84 12.75 7.55
CA VAL A 112 90.26 14.09 7.34
C VAL A 112 91.30 15.05 6.76
N SER A 113 92.51 15.11 7.35
CA SER A 113 93.61 15.93 6.82
C SER A 113 94.01 15.48 5.41
N TYR A 114 94.15 14.17 5.19
CA TYR A 114 94.50 13.63 3.88
C TYR A 114 93.46 13.98 2.80
N TYR A 115 92.17 13.92 3.11
CA TYR A 115 91.12 14.33 2.19
C TYR A 115 91.14 15.83 1.88
N GLN A 116 91.59 16.68 2.81
CA GLN A 116 91.77 18.11 2.57
C GLN A 116 92.99 18.41 1.69
N ASP A 117 94.07 17.64 1.85
CA ASP A 117 95.29 17.76 1.03
C ASP A 117 95.13 17.16 -0.37
N GLU A 118 94.43 16.01 -0.50
CA GLU A 118 94.17 15.28 -1.73
C GLU A 118 92.65 15.15 -2.00
N PRO A 119 91.95 16.24 -2.40
CA PRO A 119 90.50 16.25 -2.59
C PRO A 119 90.03 15.34 -3.73
N ALA A 120 90.91 14.98 -4.67
CA ALA A 120 90.60 14.02 -5.73
C ALA A 120 90.38 12.60 -5.16
N ASP A 121 91.11 12.22 -4.12
CA ASP A 121 90.94 10.93 -3.44
C ASP A 121 89.68 10.92 -2.57
N ALA A 122 89.36 12.04 -1.91
CA ALA A 122 88.08 12.22 -1.22
C ALA A 122 86.89 12.06 -2.18
N GLN A 123 86.97 12.70 -3.34
CA GLN A 123 85.97 12.63 -4.39
C GLN A 123 85.85 11.22 -5.01
N LEU A 124 86.96 10.52 -5.25
CA LEU A 124 86.96 9.11 -5.69
C LEU A 124 86.36 8.17 -4.62
N CYS A 125 86.67 8.41 -3.34
CA CYS A 125 86.10 7.69 -2.20
C CYS A 125 84.58 7.91 -2.08
N HIS A 126 84.10 9.13 -2.31
CA HIS A 126 82.66 9.43 -2.36
C HIS A 126 81.98 8.77 -3.57
N ILE A 127 82.55 8.91 -4.77
CA ILE A 127 82.05 8.23 -5.98
C ILE A 127 81.99 6.70 -5.75
N ARG A 128 82.94 6.10 -5.01
CA ARG A 128 82.88 4.68 -4.66
C ARG A 128 81.63 4.31 -3.84
N SER A 129 81.19 5.13 -2.88
CA SER A 129 79.95 4.81 -2.14
C SER A 129 78.72 4.92 -3.03
N VAL A 130 78.68 5.86 -3.98
CA VAL A 130 77.64 5.94 -5.02
C VAL A 130 77.60 4.67 -5.87
N PHE A 131 78.75 4.19 -6.34
CA PHE A 131 78.83 2.95 -7.12
C PHE A 131 78.36 1.72 -6.34
N LEU A 132 78.67 1.63 -5.04
CA LEU A 132 78.26 0.51 -4.21
C LEU A 132 76.74 0.53 -3.95
N ASP A 133 76.15 1.70 -3.65
CA ASP A 133 74.69 1.85 -3.50
C ASP A 133 73.95 1.52 -4.80
N ARG A 134 74.45 2.02 -5.94
CA ARG A 134 73.88 1.70 -7.25
C ARG A 134 74.04 0.24 -7.63
N LEU A 135 75.16 -0.41 -7.32
CA LEU A 135 75.33 -1.85 -7.55
C LEU A 135 74.33 -2.65 -6.69
N ASP A 136 74.21 -2.27 -5.41
CA ASP A 136 73.09 -2.57 -4.50
C ASP A 136 71.73 -2.64 -5.21
N ARG A 137 71.38 -1.53 -5.89
CA ARG A 137 70.12 -1.31 -6.60
C ARG A 137 70.03 -2.05 -7.93
N VAL A 138 71.07 -2.09 -8.77
CA VAL A 138 71.07 -2.86 -10.03
C VAL A 138 70.77 -4.33 -9.75
N GLU A 139 71.37 -4.90 -8.71
CA GLU A 139 71.20 -6.30 -8.37
C GLU A 139 69.85 -6.60 -7.70
N ALA A 140 69.27 -5.63 -6.99
CA ALA A 140 67.87 -5.70 -6.57
C ALA A 140 66.92 -5.62 -7.78
N TYR A 141 67.12 -4.69 -8.71
CA TYR A 141 66.29 -4.52 -9.91
C TYR A 141 66.37 -5.75 -10.83
N ALA A 142 67.54 -6.35 -11.01
CA ALA A 142 67.72 -7.62 -11.71
C ALA A 142 66.82 -8.73 -11.13
N ARG A 143 66.78 -8.87 -9.80
CA ARG A 143 65.90 -9.81 -9.11
C ARG A 143 64.41 -9.47 -9.30
N ILE A 144 64.05 -8.18 -9.33
CA ILE A 144 62.67 -7.76 -9.64
C ILE A 144 62.28 -8.28 -11.04
N LEU A 145 63.15 -8.12 -12.06
CA LEU A 145 62.90 -8.62 -13.41
C LEU A 145 62.78 -10.16 -13.48
N GLU A 146 63.56 -10.88 -12.67
CA GLU A 146 63.47 -12.34 -12.57
C GLU A 146 62.13 -12.80 -11.99
N GLU A 147 61.62 -12.12 -10.97
CA GLU A 147 60.39 -12.47 -10.24
C GLU A 147 59.09 -11.97 -10.92
N LEU A 148 59.15 -11.20 -12.01
CA LEU A 148 57.97 -10.74 -12.75
C LEU A 148 57.14 -11.91 -13.34
N PRO A 149 55.80 -11.85 -13.30
CA PRO A 149 54.92 -12.86 -13.88
C PRO A 149 55.06 -12.92 -15.42
N GLU A 150 54.95 -14.12 -15.97
CA GLU A 150 54.92 -14.35 -17.42
C GLU A 150 53.48 -14.23 -17.92
N GLN A 151 53.17 -13.16 -18.66
CA GLN A 151 51.84 -12.99 -19.24
C GLN A 151 51.77 -13.69 -20.61
N GLU A 152 50.63 -14.34 -20.88
CA GLU A 152 50.35 -14.95 -22.18
C GLU A 152 49.89 -13.87 -23.16
N ASP A 153 50.59 -13.78 -24.29
CA ASP A 153 50.36 -12.81 -25.36
C ASP A 153 49.09 -13.21 -26.14
N VAL A 154 47.93 -12.76 -25.64
CA VAL A 154 46.65 -12.80 -26.36
C VAL A 154 46.74 -11.76 -27.48
N GLY A 155 47.40 -12.14 -28.58
CA GLY A 155 47.68 -11.23 -29.68
C GLY A 155 46.40 -10.63 -30.26
N GLU A 156 46.37 -9.31 -30.41
CA GLU A 156 45.22 -8.51 -30.88
C GLU A 156 44.82 -8.74 -32.36
N ASP A 157 45.40 -9.75 -33.03
CA ASP A 157 45.17 -10.10 -34.44
C ASP A 157 44.42 -11.46 -34.57
N VAL A 158 43.20 -11.54 -34.02
CA VAL A 158 42.24 -12.60 -34.37
C VAL A 158 41.11 -11.99 -35.19
N ASP A 159 41.16 -12.16 -36.51
CA ASP A 159 40.05 -11.84 -37.42
C ASP A 159 38.80 -12.64 -37.00
N GLU A 160 37.68 -11.96 -36.70
CA GLU A 160 36.43 -12.48 -36.12
C GLU A 160 35.64 -13.51 -36.98
N GLU A 161 36.25 -14.17 -37.97
CA GLU A 161 35.51 -14.98 -38.98
C GLU A 161 35.68 -16.51 -38.86
N TRP A 162 36.45 -17.05 -37.89
CA TRP A 162 36.69 -18.51 -37.77
C TRP A 162 36.74 -19.07 -36.33
N GLU A 163 35.79 -18.70 -35.47
CA GLU A 163 35.51 -19.45 -34.23
C GLU A 163 34.60 -20.68 -34.50
N ASP A 164 35.15 -21.78 -35.06
CA ASP A 164 34.53 -23.13 -34.98
C ASP A 164 35.40 -24.26 -35.63
N ASP A 165 36.71 -24.36 -35.32
CA ASP A 165 37.52 -25.56 -35.65
C ASP A 165 37.98 -26.34 -34.40
N PRO A 166 37.26 -27.41 -34.00
CA PRO A 166 37.62 -28.24 -32.85
C PRO A 166 38.83 -29.19 -33.11
N TRP A 167 39.59 -28.99 -34.19
CA TRP A 167 40.78 -29.80 -34.54
C TRP A 167 42.05 -28.97 -34.80
N ALA A 168 42.06 -27.67 -34.49
CA ALA A 168 43.27 -26.86 -34.59
C ALA A 168 44.29 -27.21 -33.48
N ASP A 169 45.44 -27.79 -33.85
CA ASP A 169 46.54 -28.06 -32.91
C ASP A 169 47.09 -26.75 -32.30
N ASP A 170 47.16 -26.69 -30.97
CA ASP A 170 47.69 -25.54 -30.21
C ASP A 170 49.09 -25.11 -30.67
N LYS A 171 49.20 -23.87 -31.16
CA LYS A 171 50.49 -23.19 -31.25
C LYS A 171 50.82 -22.57 -29.88
N PRO A 172 52.02 -22.78 -29.33
CA PRO A 172 52.38 -22.20 -28.04
C PRO A 172 52.41 -20.66 -28.13
N ALA A 173 51.63 -20.00 -27.26
CA ALA A 173 51.62 -18.55 -27.14
C ALA A 173 53.01 -18.02 -26.72
N SER A 174 53.40 -16.88 -27.31
CA SER A 174 54.69 -16.24 -27.06
C SER A 174 54.67 -15.46 -25.73
N LYS A 175 54.94 -16.12 -24.60
CA LYS A 175 55.01 -15.44 -23.29
C LYS A 175 56.04 -14.32 -23.30
N LYS A 176 55.64 -13.13 -22.83
CA LYS A 176 56.53 -11.98 -22.59
C LYS A 176 56.35 -11.52 -21.14
N LYS A 177 57.46 -11.17 -20.48
CA LYS A 177 57.43 -10.46 -19.21
C LYS A 177 57.27 -8.97 -19.50
N ILE A 178 56.23 -8.34 -18.95
CA ILE A 178 56.06 -6.89 -19.02
C ILE A 178 57.04 -6.26 -18.02
N PRO A 179 57.91 -5.32 -18.43
CA PRO A 179 58.83 -4.65 -17.51
C PRO A 179 58.06 -3.83 -16.45
N PRO A 180 58.67 -3.56 -15.28
CA PRO A 180 58.01 -2.75 -14.26
C PRO A 180 57.78 -1.32 -14.79
N PRO A 181 56.81 -0.56 -14.24
CA PRO A 181 56.48 0.80 -14.67
C PRO A 181 57.53 1.85 -14.24
N LEU A 182 58.75 1.41 -13.98
CA LEU A 182 59.85 2.18 -13.43
C LEU A 182 61.13 1.82 -14.21
N PRO A 183 61.77 2.77 -14.92
CA PRO A 183 63.04 2.52 -15.58
C PRO A 183 64.17 2.32 -14.57
N LEU A 184 65.24 1.64 -14.99
CA LEU A 184 66.39 1.36 -14.14
C LEU A 184 67.07 2.66 -13.70
N SER A 185 67.24 3.64 -14.60
CA SER A 185 67.87 4.93 -14.27
C SER A 185 67.20 5.65 -13.09
N THR A 186 65.87 5.61 -13.00
CA THR A 186 65.11 6.16 -11.87
C THR A 186 65.31 5.35 -10.59
N PHE A 187 65.27 4.01 -10.67
CA PHE A 187 65.49 3.15 -9.50
C PHE A 187 66.88 3.35 -8.85
N LEU A 188 67.90 3.71 -9.66
CA LEU A 188 69.27 3.96 -9.22
C LEU A 188 69.51 5.29 -8.50
N VAL A 189 68.59 6.24 -8.60
CA VAL A 189 68.80 7.62 -8.11
C VAL A 189 67.73 8.04 -7.10
N ASP A 190 66.46 7.72 -7.36
CA ASP A 190 65.35 8.20 -6.55
C ASP A 190 65.30 7.52 -5.17
N ASP A 191 64.51 8.09 -4.26
CA ASP A 191 64.37 7.60 -2.90
C ASP A 191 63.63 6.23 -2.84
N LEU A 192 64.23 5.25 -2.17
CA LEU A 192 63.73 3.88 -2.14
C LEU A 192 62.39 3.72 -1.41
N ALA A 193 62.08 4.56 -0.41
CA ALA A 193 60.78 4.52 0.26
C ALA A 193 59.67 5.05 -0.66
N SER A 194 59.93 6.17 -1.36
CA SER A 194 59.04 6.77 -2.35
C SER A 194 58.80 5.83 -3.53
N LEU A 195 59.86 5.18 -4.03
CA LEU A 195 59.77 4.14 -5.06
C LEU A 195 58.97 2.92 -4.59
N ALA A 196 59.13 2.49 -3.33
CA ALA A 196 58.35 1.39 -2.77
C ALA A 196 56.85 1.75 -2.65
N CYS A 197 56.51 2.99 -2.26
CA CYS A 197 55.13 3.47 -2.29
C CYS A 197 54.55 3.50 -3.71
N PHE A 198 55.32 3.95 -4.71
CA PHE A 198 54.90 3.93 -6.11
C PHE A 198 54.64 2.49 -6.60
N LEU A 199 55.59 1.57 -6.38
CA LEU A 199 55.45 0.16 -6.75
C LEU A 199 54.27 -0.52 -6.03
N ALA A 200 54.00 -0.16 -4.76
CA ALA A 200 52.83 -0.64 -4.02
C ALA A 200 51.51 -0.13 -4.62
N SER A 201 51.43 1.16 -4.99
CA SER A 201 50.25 1.75 -5.62
C SER A 201 49.97 1.23 -7.05
N MET A 202 51.00 0.69 -7.71
CA MET A 202 50.91 0.02 -9.02
C MET A 202 50.78 -1.52 -8.90
N GLU A 203 50.61 -2.06 -7.69
CA GLU A 203 50.41 -3.50 -7.40
C GLU A 203 51.62 -4.42 -7.70
N TYR A 204 52.83 -3.88 -7.84
CA TYR A 204 54.06 -4.66 -8.04
C TYR A 204 54.61 -5.23 -6.71
N PHE A 205 53.80 -6.03 -6.00
CA PHE A 205 54.11 -6.48 -4.64
C PHE A 205 55.39 -7.32 -4.52
N ALA A 206 55.75 -8.11 -5.54
CA ALA A 206 57.04 -8.79 -5.60
C ALA A 206 58.22 -7.80 -5.62
N ALA A 207 58.08 -6.69 -6.35
CA ALA A 207 59.09 -5.64 -6.39
C ALA A 207 59.24 -4.95 -5.03
N VAL A 208 58.11 -4.60 -4.39
CA VAL A 208 58.08 -4.04 -3.03
C VAL A 208 58.77 -4.99 -2.05
N ARG A 209 58.47 -6.30 -2.10
CA ARG A 209 59.12 -7.31 -1.25
C ARG A 209 60.64 -7.34 -1.44
N VAL A 210 61.13 -7.32 -2.68
CA VAL A 210 62.58 -7.28 -2.94
C VAL A 210 63.24 -6.03 -2.34
N VAL A 211 62.59 -4.85 -2.43
CA VAL A 211 63.11 -3.62 -1.81
C VAL A 211 63.11 -3.73 -0.28
N LEU A 212 62.01 -4.22 0.32
CA LEU A 212 61.88 -4.44 1.77
C LEU A 212 62.92 -5.45 2.31
N GLU A 213 63.21 -6.54 1.59
CA GLU A 213 64.21 -7.54 1.99
C GLU A 213 65.67 -7.04 1.92
N ARG A 214 65.94 -6.03 1.08
CA ARG A 214 67.31 -5.60 0.72
C ARG A 214 67.76 -4.33 1.43
N PHE A 215 66.89 -3.33 1.61
CA PHE A 215 67.29 -1.96 1.95
C PHE A 215 66.81 -1.48 3.34
N GLU A 216 67.10 -2.26 4.39
CA GLU A 216 66.64 -2.04 5.78
C GLU A 216 66.54 -0.56 6.19
N THR A 217 67.66 0.18 6.13
CA THR A 217 67.74 1.54 6.65
C THR A 217 66.91 2.56 5.86
N ALA A 218 66.61 2.28 4.59
CA ALA A 218 65.85 3.18 3.74
C ALA A 218 64.34 2.98 3.90
N VAL A 219 63.87 1.74 4.04
CA VAL A 219 62.42 1.43 3.97
C VAL A 219 61.79 0.93 5.27
N TRP A 220 62.56 0.34 6.19
CA TRP A 220 62.00 -0.16 7.45
C TRP A 220 61.21 0.90 8.24
N PRO A 221 61.69 2.16 8.40
CA PRO A 221 60.95 3.17 9.15
C PRO A 221 59.63 3.60 8.48
N PHE A 222 59.44 3.38 7.18
CA PHE A 222 58.29 3.85 6.39
C PHE A 222 57.34 2.71 5.96
N ARG A 223 57.58 1.47 6.42
CA ARG A 223 56.86 0.26 6.00
C ARG A 223 55.33 0.37 6.04
N PHE A 224 54.75 0.99 7.06
CA PHE A 224 53.29 1.16 7.15
C PHE A 224 52.76 2.12 6.09
N VAL A 225 53.50 3.17 5.73
CA VAL A 225 53.12 4.11 4.66
C VAL A 225 53.22 3.44 3.28
N ILE A 226 54.20 2.55 3.09
CA ILE A 226 54.32 1.70 1.89
C ILE A 226 53.11 0.76 1.78
N LEU A 227 52.69 0.13 2.88
CA LEU A 227 51.51 -0.75 2.93
C LEU A 227 50.18 0.02 2.77
N GLU A 228 50.11 1.24 3.28
CA GLU A 228 48.95 2.12 3.12
C GLU A 228 48.78 2.61 1.67
N SER A 229 49.88 2.67 0.91
CA SER A 229 49.90 3.01 -0.52
C SER A 229 49.36 1.91 -1.44
N ILE A 230 49.08 0.71 -0.93
CA ILE A 230 48.43 -0.37 -1.68
C ILE A 230 46.96 0.03 -1.97
N PRO A 231 46.43 -0.15 -3.20
CA PRO A 231 45.03 0.16 -3.52
C PRO A 231 44.02 -0.67 -2.71
N GLU A 232 42.86 -0.11 -2.39
CA GLU A 232 41.85 -0.78 -1.56
C GLU A 232 41.21 -2.01 -2.21
N HIS A 233 41.26 -2.11 -3.54
CA HIS A 233 40.71 -3.24 -4.29
C HIS A 233 41.72 -4.40 -4.46
N ALA A 234 42.99 -4.20 -4.10
CA ALA A 234 44.00 -5.24 -4.19
C ALA A 234 43.70 -6.37 -3.19
N PRO A 235 43.68 -7.65 -3.61
CA PRO A 235 43.38 -8.74 -2.70
C PRO A 235 44.57 -9.02 -1.77
N ALA A 236 44.30 -9.14 -0.47
CA ALA A 236 45.32 -9.35 0.56
C ALA A 236 46.13 -10.66 0.40
N SER A 237 45.69 -11.59 -0.46
CA SER A 237 46.46 -12.77 -0.86
C SER A 237 47.76 -12.44 -1.58
N ASP A 238 47.79 -11.34 -2.33
CA ASP A 238 48.82 -11.08 -3.35
C ASP A 238 49.98 -10.27 -2.77
N TYR A 239 49.72 -9.50 -1.71
CA TYR A 239 50.70 -8.78 -0.90
C TYR A 239 50.90 -9.36 0.51
N ARG A 240 50.38 -10.57 0.79
CA ARG A 240 50.51 -11.22 2.10
C ARG A 240 51.96 -11.40 2.57
N ASP A 241 52.91 -11.54 1.64
CA ASP A 241 54.32 -11.79 1.93
C ASP A 241 55.07 -10.52 2.40
N ILE A 242 54.44 -9.34 2.30
CA ILE A 242 54.94 -8.06 2.84
C ILE A 242 54.14 -7.56 4.05
N LEU A 243 53.10 -8.29 4.47
CA LEU A 243 52.28 -7.91 5.63
C LEU A 243 53.01 -8.20 6.96
N PRO A 244 52.85 -7.32 7.97
CA PRO A 244 53.51 -7.45 9.27
C PRO A 244 52.84 -8.54 10.12
N GLY A 245 53.63 -9.48 10.63
CA GLY A 245 53.21 -10.51 11.59
C GLY A 245 53.71 -10.26 13.01
N ILE A 246 53.41 -11.16 13.95
CA ILE A 246 53.95 -11.11 15.32
C ILE A 246 55.12 -12.08 15.49
N ASP A 247 56.09 -11.69 16.29
CA ASP A 247 57.27 -12.47 16.61
C ASP A 247 56.95 -13.79 17.37
N SER A 248 57.90 -14.72 17.40
CA SER A 248 57.71 -16.02 18.06
C SER A 248 57.51 -15.95 19.59
N VAL A 249 57.67 -14.76 20.20
CA VAL A 249 57.40 -14.50 21.62
C VAL A 249 55.96 -13.98 21.83
N GLY A 250 55.28 -13.53 20.78
CA GLY A 250 53.88 -13.08 20.83
C GLY A 250 53.72 -11.66 21.36
N GLN A 251 54.70 -10.78 21.20
CA GLN A 251 54.74 -9.47 21.87
C GLN A 251 55.03 -8.28 20.94
N LEU A 252 55.86 -8.46 19.92
CA LEU A 252 56.28 -7.41 19.01
C LEU A 252 56.08 -7.83 17.56
N GLU A 253 55.97 -6.85 16.68
CA GLU A 253 56.01 -7.03 15.23
C GLU A 253 57.27 -7.79 14.80
N GLN A 254 57.09 -8.79 13.93
CA GLN A 254 58.17 -9.58 13.37
C GLN A 254 58.99 -8.76 12.37
N LYS A 255 60.21 -8.41 12.76
CA LYS A 255 61.18 -7.78 11.87
C LYS A 255 61.64 -8.77 10.76
N PRO A 256 61.57 -8.40 9.46
CA PRO A 256 62.02 -9.25 8.35
C PRO A 256 63.48 -9.66 8.45
N VAL A 257 63.82 -10.77 7.80
CA VAL A 257 65.22 -11.23 7.68
C VAL A 257 65.88 -10.49 6.52
N PHE A 258 66.47 -9.32 6.83
CA PHE A 258 67.25 -8.56 5.86
C PHE A 258 68.42 -9.39 5.35
N THR A 259 68.51 -9.50 4.03
CA THR A 259 69.54 -10.29 3.35
C THR A 259 70.40 -9.32 2.53
N PRO A 260 71.52 -8.83 3.09
CA PRO A 260 72.40 -7.88 2.40
C PRO A 260 72.98 -8.52 1.16
N HIS A 261 73.12 -7.74 0.09
CA HIS A 261 73.61 -8.28 -1.18
C HIS A 261 75.09 -8.68 -1.10
N ARG A 262 75.92 -7.81 -0.53
CA ARG A 262 77.35 -8.07 -0.30
C ARG A 262 77.59 -8.84 1.02
N PRO A 263 78.45 -9.88 1.04
CA PRO A 263 78.73 -10.67 2.24
C PRO A 263 79.59 -9.93 3.29
N ALA A 264 80.19 -8.81 2.92
CA ALA A 264 80.87 -7.88 3.81
C ALA A 264 80.77 -6.46 3.23
N SER A 265 80.53 -5.47 4.08
CA SER A 265 80.58 -4.05 3.70
C SER A 265 81.97 -3.66 3.21
N ASP A 266 82.03 -2.74 2.26
CA ASP A 266 83.30 -2.16 1.81
C ASP A 266 83.92 -1.31 2.93
N TRP A 267 85.24 -1.10 2.85
CA TRP A 267 85.95 -0.25 3.80
C TRP A 267 85.41 1.19 3.81
N ILE A 268 84.91 1.69 2.67
CA ILE A 268 84.34 3.03 2.55
C ILE A 268 83.03 3.22 3.33
N GLU A 269 82.30 2.13 3.60
CA GLU A 269 80.99 2.16 4.28
C GLU A 269 81.10 2.14 5.80
N GLN A 270 82.30 1.90 6.34
CA GLN A 270 82.56 1.89 7.77
C GLN A 270 82.35 3.28 8.37
N ALA A 271 81.63 3.37 9.50
CA ALA A 271 81.27 4.65 10.11
C ALA A 271 82.44 5.63 10.29
N PRO A 272 83.64 5.23 10.81
CA PRO A 272 84.77 6.16 10.95
C PRO A 272 85.28 6.73 9.62
N VAL A 273 85.12 5.99 8.51
CA VAL A 273 85.56 6.41 7.18
C VAL A 273 84.54 7.37 6.55
N ARG A 274 83.24 7.09 6.71
CA ARG A 274 82.16 8.00 6.32
C ARG A 274 82.20 9.31 7.11
N GLU A 275 82.43 9.24 8.42
CA GLU A 275 82.64 10.40 9.29
C GLU A 275 83.82 11.26 8.81
N ALA A 276 84.96 10.64 8.46
CA ALA A 276 86.13 11.35 7.93
C ALA A 276 85.84 12.08 6.60
N LEU A 277 85.04 11.50 5.71
CA LEU A 277 84.60 12.15 4.46
C LEU A 277 83.76 13.40 4.75
N VAL A 278 82.76 13.29 5.63
CA VAL A 278 81.88 14.41 6.00
C VAL A 278 82.65 15.51 6.75
N GLU A 279 83.53 15.14 7.69
CA GLU A 279 84.34 16.09 8.47
C GLU A 279 85.39 16.81 7.61
N SER A 280 85.86 16.21 6.50
CA SER A 280 86.81 16.83 5.57
C SER A 280 86.30 18.15 4.97
N ARG A 281 84.98 18.28 4.75
CA ARG A 281 84.31 19.40 4.05
C ARG A 281 84.81 19.67 2.62
N VAL A 282 85.39 18.67 1.97
CA VAL A 282 85.65 18.71 0.52
C VAL A 282 84.30 18.82 -0.21
N PRO A 283 84.17 19.62 -1.29
CA PRO A 283 82.97 19.62 -2.11
C PRO A 283 82.87 18.29 -2.88
N LEU A 284 81.97 17.41 -2.45
CA LEU A 284 81.75 16.09 -3.04
C LEU A 284 80.61 16.10 -4.06
N SER A 285 80.79 15.40 -5.18
CA SER A 285 79.81 15.26 -6.27
C SER A 285 79.68 13.80 -6.72
N PRO A 286 78.49 13.29 -7.11
CA PRO A 286 77.18 13.93 -6.97
C PRO A 286 76.82 14.16 -5.50
N HIS A 287 76.03 15.19 -5.20
CA HIS A 287 75.54 15.39 -3.84
C HIS A 287 74.54 14.27 -3.49
N LEU A 288 74.94 13.37 -2.58
CA LEU A 288 74.05 12.34 -2.01
C LEU A 288 73.05 12.95 -1.00
N ASP A 289 73.47 13.98 -0.27
CA ASP A 289 72.70 14.59 0.81
C ASP A 289 71.86 15.80 0.32
N ALA A 290 70.76 15.55 -0.40
CA ALA A 290 69.67 16.53 -0.57
C ALA A 290 68.34 15.96 -1.10
N SER A 291 67.95 14.72 -0.76
CA SER A 291 66.49 14.49 -0.64
C SER A 291 66.01 15.38 0.52
N GLU A 292 65.03 16.25 0.28
CA GLU A 292 64.35 16.92 1.39
C GLU A 292 63.83 15.83 2.35
N PRO A 293 63.89 16.02 3.68
CA PRO A 293 63.40 15.02 4.61
C PRO A 293 61.94 14.73 4.28
N LEU A 294 61.67 13.50 3.84
CA LEU A 294 60.35 13.05 3.40
C LEU A 294 59.32 13.41 4.48
N ASP A 295 58.24 14.09 4.10
CA ASP A 295 57.12 14.43 4.99
C ASP A 295 56.21 13.19 5.20
N MET A 296 56.86 12.07 5.54
CA MET A 296 56.30 10.73 5.66
C MET A 296 56.43 10.25 7.12
N PRO A 297 55.36 9.73 7.74
CA PRO A 297 55.41 9.17 9.09
C PRO A 297 56.49 8.09 9.23
N SER A 298 57.38 8.26 10.23
CA SER A 298 58.55 7.40 10.42
C SER A 298 58.49 6.66 11.75
N HIS A 299 58.47 5.33 11.68
CA HIS A 299 58.32 4.40 12.80
C HIS A 299 59.50 3.42 12.86
N PRO A 300 60.69 3.82 13.33
CA PRO A 300 61.89 2.97 13.27
C PRO A 300 61.86 1.74 14.18
N GLN A 301 61.02 1.74 15.22
CA GLN A 301 60.86 0.61 16.14
C GLN A 301 59.75 -0.35 15.65
N PRO A 302 59.83 -1.66 15.95
CA PRO A 302 58.71 -2.59 15.75
C PRO A 302 57.51 -2.17 16.60
N PHE A 303 56.29 -2.33 16.06
CA PHE A 303 55.06 -2.11 16.84
C PHE A 303 54.89 -3.19 17.92
N SER A 304 54.22 -2.84 19.01
CA SER A 304 53.67 -3.82 19.94
C SER A 304 52.49 -4.58 19.34
N SER A 305 52.16 -5.74 19.91
CA SER A 305 50.97 -6.52 19.53
C SER A 305 49.68 -5.66 19.49
N GLU A 306 49.48 -4.78 20.47
CA GLU A 306 48.30 -3.89 20.55
C GLU A 306 48.31 -2.82 19.43
N GLU A 307 49.44 -2.16 19.18
CA GLU A 307 49.59 -1.19 18.09
C GLU A 307 49.37 -1.84 16.72
N LEU A 308 49.87 -3.07 16.53
CA LEU A 308 49.69 -3.81 15.29
C LEU A 308 48.23 -4.25 15.08
N SER A 309 47.54 -4.71 16.13
CA SER A 309 46.10 -4.99 16.10
C SER A 309 45.26 -3.74 15.80
N ILE A 310 45.67 -2.57 16.29
CA ILE A 310 45.02 -1.28 15.96
C ILE A 310 45.21 -0.97 14.47
N TRP A 311 46.44 -1.02 13.94
CA TRP A 311 46.71 -0.75 12.52
C TRP A 311 45.91 -1.66 11.58
N TYR A 312 45.89 -2.97 11.85
CA TYR A 312 45.06 -3.90 11.08
C TYR A 312 43.56 -3.54 11.15
N ARG A 313 43.04 -3.17 12.32
CA ARG A 313 41.64 -2.79 12.50
C ARG A 313 41.28 -1.51 11.74
N GLU A 314 42.17 -0.51 11.75
CA GLU A 314 41.99 0.75 11.00
C GLU A 314 42.01 0.50 9.48
N ARG A 315 42.97 -0.29 8.99
CA ARG A 315 43.03 -0.67 7.57
C ARG A 315 41.80 -1.47 7.13
N VAL A 316 41.31 -2.39 7.97
CA VAL A 316 40.11 -3.19 7.73
C VAL A 316 38.84 -2.33 7.69
N GLU A 317 38.70 -1.34 8.59
CA GLU A 317 37.57 -0.42 8.55
C GLU A 317 37.61 0.47 7.30
N ALA A 318 38.80 0.90 6.85
CA ALA A 318 38.98 1.65 5.60
C ALA A 318 38.56 0.84 4.36
N LEU A 319 39.03 -0.40 4.22
CA LEU A 319 38.63 -1.34 3.15
C LEU A 319 37.12 -1.61 3.16
N ASN A 320 36.54 -1.82 4.34
CA ASN A 320 35.11 -2.01 4.48
C ASN A 320 34.31 -0.73 4.15
N SER A 321 34.82 0.46 4.47
CA SER A 321 34.14 1.74 4.20
C SER A 321 33.99 2.06 2.72
N THR A 322 34.80 1.43 1.87
CA THR A 322 34.75 1.52 0.39
C THR A 322 33.98 0.35 -0.25
N GLY A 323 33.46 -0.59 0.55
CA GLY A 323 32.63 -1.72 0.09
C GLY A 323 33.37 -3.03 -0.18
N PHE A 324 34.70 -3.07 -0.08
CA PHE A 324 35.52 -4.28 -0.32
C PHE A 324 35.55 -5.19 0.93
N VAL A 325 34.39 -5.77 1.26
CA VAL A 325 34.20 -6.62 2.46
C VAL A 325 35.00 -7.92 2.37
N ASP A 326 35.21 -8.46 1.17
CA ASP A 326 36.03 -9.64 0.91
C ASP A 326 37.55 -9.37 1.09
N ALA A 327 38.05 -8.24 0.60
CA ALA A 327 39.42 -7.80 0.83
C ALA A 327 39.67 -7.55 2.34
N ALA A 328 38.73 -6.89 3.01
CA ALA A 328 38.75 -6.67 4.46
C ALA A 328 38.76 -8.00 5.24
N LEU A 329 37.93 -8.97 4.85
CA LEU A 329 37.90 -10.30 5.45
C LEU A 329 39.20 -11.08 5.24
N SER A 330 39.75 -11.04 4.02
CA SER A 330 41.03 -11.69 3.68
C SER A 330 42.18 -11.13 4.51
N LEU A 331 42.23 -9.80 4.68
CA LEU A 331 43.23 -9.11 5.51
C LEU A 331 43.14 -9.53 6.98
N VAL A 332 41.93 -9.60 7.56
CA VAL A 332 41.72 -10.08 8.94
C VAL A 332 42.13 -11.54 9.11
N GLN A 333 41.76 -12.41 8.17
CA GLN A 333 42.13 -13.83 8.21
C GLN A 333 43.64 -14.01 8.12
N HIS A 334 44.33 -13.21 7.29
CA HIS A 334 45.78 -13.21 7.23
C HIS A 334 46.39 -12.74 8.56
N ALA A 335 45.96 -11.59 9.11
CA ALA A 335 46.48 -11.05 10.37
C ALA A 335 46.33 -12.05 11.53
N ALA A 336 45.17 -12.69 11.65
CA ALA A 336 44.93 -13.76 12.63
C ALA A 336 45.88 -14.96 12.41
N SER A 337 46.16 -15.34 11.15
CA SER A 337 47.14 -16.40 10.84
C SER A 337 48.58 -16.06 11.23
N GLN A 338 48.93 -14.76 11.31
CA GLN A 338 50.21 -14.24 11.79
C GLN A 338 50.25 -14.01 13.32
N GLY A 339 49.23 -14.47 14.05
CA GLY A 339 49.17 -14.39 15.51
C GLY A 339 48.72 -13.04 16.08
N VAL A 340 48.21 -12.12 15.24
CA VAL A 340 47.68 -10.82 15.69
C VAL A 340 46.42 -11.03 16.54
N ALA A 341 46.41 -10.49 17.75
CA ALA A 341 45.35 -10.69 18.74
C ALA A 341 44.15 -9.75 18.53
N ASP A 342 43.02 -10.05 19.18
CA ASP A 342 41.81 -9.21 19.23
C ASP A 342 41.19 -8.87 17.86
N LEU A 343 41.27 -9.82 16.92
CA LEU A 343 40.68 -9.73 15.58
C LEU A 343 39.53 -10.73 15.33
N ASP A 344 39.42 -11.81 16.13
CA ASP A 344 38.46 -12.92 15.91
C ASP A 344 37.02 -12.44 15.72
N GLU A 345 36.52 -11.58 16.62
CA GLU A 345 35.15 -11.04 16.55
C GLU A 345 34.92 -10.24 15.27
N THR A 346 35.93 -9.47 14.82
CA THR A 346 35.83 -8.70 13.56
C THR A 346 35.86 -9.61 12.34
N GLY A 347 36.64 -10.70 12.38
CA GLY A 347 36.63 -11.74 11.34
C GLY A 347 35.30 -12.48 11.25
N GLU A 348 34.67 -12.79 12.40
CA GLU A 348 33.31 -13.35 12.45
C GLU A 348 32.27 -12.39 11.82
N GLU A 349 32.30 -11.10 12.18
CA GLU A 349 31.35 -10.12 11.61
C GLU A 349 31.53 -9.95 10.10
N LEU A 350 32.78 -9.81 9.62
CA LEU A 350 33.07 -9.68 8.18
C LEU A 350 32.72 -10.95 7.41
N SER A 351 32.91 -12.13 8.01
CA SER A 351 32.50 -13.41 7.42
C SER A 351 30.99 -13.48 7.22
N LEU A 352 30.20 -12.99 8.18
CA LEU A 352 28.74 -12.91 8.05
C LEU A 352 28.31 -11.81 7.06
N LEU A 353 28.86 -10.61 7.16
CA LEU A 353 28.57 -9.49 6.26
C LEU A 353 28.89 -9.83 4.80
N SER A 354 29.99 -10.53 4.54
CA SER A 354 30.36 -11.04 3.21
C SER A 354 29.24 -11.90 2.60
N ARG A 355 28.54 -12.73 3.40
CA ARG A 355 27.38 -13.50 2.92
C ARG A 355 26.22 -12.59 2.52
N LEU A 356 25.98 -11.50 3.25
CA LEU A 356 24.92 -10.56 2.91
C LEU A 356 25.23 -9.80 1.62
N VAL A 357 26.49 -9.41 1.40
CA VAL A 357 26.91 -8.66 0.21
C VAL A 357 26.97 -9.54 -1.04
N TYR A 358 27.58 -10.73 -0.96
CA TYR A 358 27.91 -11.55 -2.14
C TYR A 358 27.12 -12.86 -2.29
N ASP A 359 26.60 -13.46 -1.20
CA ASP A 359 25.83 -14.72 -1.30
C ASP A 359 24.33 -14.50 -1.53
N VAL A 360 23.77 -13.34 -1.15
CA VAL A 360 22.35 -12.99 -1.32
C VAL A 360 22.05 -12.64 -2.78
N SER A 361 20.94 -13.16 -3.31
CA SER A 361 20.45 -12.82 -4.64
C SER A 361 20.15 -11.32 -4.77
N GLN A 362 20.97 -10.60 -5.53
CA GLN A 362 20.73 -9.19 -5.84
C GLN A 362 19.67 -9.05 -6.96
N PRO A 363 18.82 -8.02 -6.94
CA PRO A 363 17.90 -7.73 -8.04
C PRO A 363 18.64 -7.10 -9.23
N ASP A 364 18.09 -7.20 -10.45
CA ASP A 364 18.62 -6.57 -11.68
C ASP A 364 18.62 -5.02 -11.65
N VAL A 365 18.19 -4.41 -10.54
CA VAL A 365 18.16 -2.96 -10.33
C VAL A 365 19.11 -2.62 -9.19
N GLU A 366 20.20 -1.94 -9.52
CA GLU A 366 21.17 -1.37 -8.58
C GLU A 366 20.45 -0.68 -7.42
N ARG A 367 20.73 -1.13 -6.18
CA ARG A 367 20.30 -0.42 -4.96
C ARG A 367 21.47 0.40 -4.42
N ASP A 368 21.20 1.66 -4.10
CA ASP A 368 22.09 2.57 -3.34
C ASP A 368 22.30 2.12 -1.86
N GLU A 369 22.21 0.83 -1.54
CA GLU A 369 22.33 0.31 -0.17
C GLU A 369 23.75 -0.17 0.14
N ASP A 370 24.65 0.78 0.39
CA ASP A 370 26.00 0.49 0.86
C ASP A 370 25.97 -0.32 2.17
N TRP A 371 26.66 -1.46 2.18
CA TRP A 371 26.78 -2.36 3.31
C TRP A 371 28.16 -2.24 3.95
N THR A 372 28.19 -1.65 5.15
CA THR A 372 29.42 -1.47 5.93
C THR A 372 29.36 -2.20 7.26
N LEU A 373 30.50 -2.67 7.76
CA LEU A 373 30.70 -3.25 9.10
C LEU A 373 30.15 -2.35 10.21
N GLY A 374 30.33 -1.03 10.09
CA GLY A 374 29.70 -0.05 10.98
C GLY A 374 28.16 -0.17 10.99
N ARG A 375 27.49 -0.15 9.83
CA ARG A 375 26.03 -0.34 9.72
C ARG A 375 25.61 -1.71 10.27
N TRP A 376 26.31 -2.76 9.88
CA TRP A 376 26.05 -4.15 10.26
C TRP A 376 26.05 -4.35 11.78
N LYS A 377 27.08 -3.85 12.49
CA LYS A 377 27.20 -3.94 13.96
C LYS A 377 26.08 -3.22 14.73
N HIS A 378 25.32 -2.33 14.09
CA HIS A 378 24.19 -1.62 14.69
C HIS A 378 22.82 -2.28 14.41
N LEU A 379 22.74 -3.28 13.52
CA LEU A 379 21.50 -3.98 13.25
C LEU A 379 21.12 -4.90 14.42
N SER A 380 19.81 -5.02 14.68
CA SER A 380 19.34 -6.08 15.58
C SER A 380 19.42 -7.45 14.87
N PRO A 381 19.49 -8.57 15.62
CA PRO A 381 19.45 -9.91 15.02
C PRO A 381 18.24 -10.15 14.12
N TYR A 382 17.11 -9.50 14.43
CA TYR A 382 15.90 -9.56 13.62
C TYR A 382 16.06 -8.83 12.28
N ASP A 383 16.67 -7.64 12.29
CA ASP A 383 16.93 -6.86 11.07
C ASP A 383 17.95 -7.55 10.16
N VAL A 384 18.95 -8.25 10.72
CA VAL A 384 19.91 -9.06 9.95
C VAL A 384 19.20 -10.21 9.21
N ILE A 385 18.28 -10.92 9.87
CA ILE A 385 17.49 -11.99 9.23
C ILE A 385 16.64 -11.42 8.11
N ARG A 386 16.00 -10.27 8.33
CA ARG A 386 15.23 -9.57 7.29
C ARG A 386 16.10 -9.08 6.14
N ALA A 387 17.35 -8.68 6.38
CA ALA A 387 18.29 -8.30 5.33
C ALA A 387 18.69 -9.50 4.46
N TYR A 388 19.04 -10.65 5.07
CA TYR A 388 19.35 -11.89 4.35
C TYR A 388 18.18 -12.39 3.49
N LEU A 389 16.94 -12.26 3.99
CA LEU A 389 15.73 -12.78 3.33
C LEU A 389 14.97 -11.71 2.53
N ALA A 390 15.54 -10.49 2.37
CA ALA A 390 14.87 -9.34 1.76
C ALA A 390 14.44 -9.58 0.29
N GLN A 391 15.10 -10.51 -0.40
CA GLN A 391 14.85 -10.89 -1.79
C GLN A 391 14.43 -12.37 -1.93
N SER A 392 14.16 -13.07 -0.82
CA SER A 392 13.73 -14.45 -0.87
C SER A 392 12.28 -14.56 -1.33
N SER A 393 12.04 -15.46 -2.29
CA SER A 393 10.70 -15.81 -2.77
C SER A 393 10.17 -17.04 -2.01
N SER A 394 8.90 -17.40 -2.24
CA SER A 394 8.34 -18.66 -1.72
C SER A 394 9.09 -19.91 -2.19
N GLU A 395 9.76 -19.87 -3.35
CA GLU A 395 10.56 -20.99 -3.84
C GLU A 395 11.96 -21.06 -3.20
N THR A 396 12.53 -19.91 -2.79
CA THR A 396 13.92 -19.85 -2.32
C THR A 396 14.06 -19.72 -0.81
N VAL A 397 13.06 -19.19 -0.09
CA VAL A 397 13.16 -18.82 1.33
C VAL A 397 13.66 -19.95 2.23
N VAL A 398 13.20 -21.20 2.03
CA VAL A 398 13.65 -22.34 2.85
C VAL A 398 15.13 -22.66 2.63
N ARG A 399 15.60 -22.58 1.39
CA ARG A 399 17.01 -22.78 1.02
C ARG A 399 17.86 -21.63 1.53
N ASP A 400 17.39 -20.39 1.37
CA ASP A 400 18.09 -19.18 1.76
C ASP A 400 18.21 -19.10 3.30
N PHE A 401 17.18 -19.53 4.04
CA PHE A 401 17.23 -19.68 5.51
C PHE A 401 18.32 -20.68 5.94
N HIS A 402 18.40 -21.85 5.30
CA HIS A 402 19.48 -22.83 5.58
C HIS A 402 20.87 -22.33 5.18
N ARG A 403 21.01 -21.60 4.06
CA ARG A 403 22.30 -21.10 3.55
C ARG A 403 22.82 -19.88 4.32
N LEU A 404 21.94 -18.98 4.76
CA LEU A 404 22.32 -17.65 5.26
C LEU A 404 21.98 -17.48 6.74
N VAL A 405 20.73 -17.80 7.12
CA VAL A 405 20.21 -17.51 8.48
C VAL A 405 20.68 -18.54 9.51
N MET A 406 20.64 -19.84 9.19
CA MET A 406 21.08 -20.88 10.14
C MET A 406 22.55 -20.73 10.58
N PRO A 407 23.53 -20.44 9.69
CA PRO A 407 24.89 -20.11 10.11
C PRO A 407 24.97 -18.87 11.00
N TYR A 408 24.19 -17.83 10.70
CA TYR A 408 24.13 -16.61 11.52
C TYR A 408 23.60 -16.90 12.94
N LEU A 409 22.49 -17.65 13.05
CA LEU A 409 21.91 -18.05 14.34
C LEU A 409 22.88 -18.90 15.18
N PHE A 410 23.63 -19.81 14.54
CA PHE A 410 24.66 -20.61 15.22
C PHE A 410 25.80 -19.73 15.75
N VAL A 411 26.25 -18.72 14.98
CA VAL A 411 27.26 -17.77 15.47
C VAL A 411 26.74 -16.99 16.68
N LEU A 412 25.49 -16.51 16.66
CA LEU A 412 24.89 -15.82 17.81
C LEU A 412 24.80 -16.71 19.06
N GLU A 413 24.38 -17.97 18.91
CA GLU A 413 24.32 -18.94 20.01
C GLU A 413 25.73 -19.19 20.61
N SER A 414 26.73 -19.47 19.75
CA SER A 414 28.12 -19.70 20.20
C SER A 414 28.76 -18.46 20.86
N ARG A 415 28.36 -17.24 20.45
CA ARG A 415 28.77 -15.99 21.11
C ARG A 415 28.15 -15.86 22.49
N ALA A 416 26.86 -16.17 22.63
CA ALA A 416 26.17 -16.16 23.91
C ALA A 416 26.77 -17.18 24.90
N GLU A 417 27.14 -18.38 24.41
CA GLU A 417 27.88 -19.38 25.18
C GLU A 417 29.26 -18.86 25.63
N ARG A 418 30.08 -18.31 24.72
CA ARG A 418 31.39 -17.73 25.05
C ARG A 418 31.31 -16.57 26.04
N ALA A 419 30.25 -15.76 25.97
CA ALA A 419 29.96 -14.69 26.93
C ALA A 419 29.42 -15.19 28.28
N GLY A 420 29.21 -16.50 28.46
CA GLY A 420 28.72 -17.12 29.69
C GLY A 420 27.21 -17.02 29.92
N ASN A 421 26.44 -16.63 28.91
CA ASN A 421 24.99 -16.46 28.96
C ASN A 421 24.29 -17.29 27.86
N PRO A 422 24.33 -18.63 27.91
CA PRO A 422 23.71 -19.48 26.88
C PRO A 422 22.18 -19.30 26.81
N ASP A 423 21.67 -18.98 25.61
CA ASP A 423 20.23 -18.95 25.30
C ASP A 423 19.92 -19.94 24.15
N PRO A 424 19.68 -21.23 24.45
CA PRO A 424 19.34 -22.23 23.43
C PRO A 424 17.95 -22.01 22.82
N SER A 425 17.17 -21.03 23.30
CA SER A 425 15.89 -20.65 22.70
C SER A 425 16.02 -19.55 21.64
N LEU A 426 17.19 -18.91 21.55
CA LEU A 426 17.47 -17.80 20.64
C LEU A 426 17.20 -18.13 19.15
N PRO A 427 17.65 -19.28 18.59
CA PRO A 427 17.42 -19.59 17.18
C PRO A 427 15.94 -19.75 16.84
N ASN A 428 15.22 -20.53 17.66
CA ASN A 428 13.78 -20.76 17.48
C ASN A 428 12.99 -19.45 17.66
N ARG A 429 13.32 -18.64 18.68
CA ARG A 429 12.65 -17.36 18.90
C ARG A 429 12.78 -16.43 17.68
N LEU A 430 13.98 -16.25 17.14
CA LEU A 430 14.20 -15.39 15.98
C LEU A 430 13.56 -15.95 14.69
N LEU A 431 13.56 -17.27 14.49
CA LEU A 431 12.81 -17.93 13.41
C LEU A 431 11.31 -17.67 13.54
N TYR A 432 10.75 -17.84 14.73
CA TYR A 432 9.31 -17.68 14.98
C TYR A 432 8.89 -16.21 14.84
N ASP A 433 9.66 -15.27 15.38
CA ASP A 433 9.44 -13.82 15.23
C ASP A 433 9.39 -13.43 13.73
N TYR A 434 10.24 -14.02 12.88
CA TYR A 434 10.20 -13.82 11.43
C TYR A 434 8.94 -14.41 10.77
N ILE A 435 8.57 -15.66 11.10
CA ILE A 435 7.37 -16.33 10.55
C ILE A 435 6.10 -15.52 10.88
N LEU A 436 6.01 -14.98 12.10
CA LEU A 436 4.83 -14.26 12.60
C LEU A 436 4.63 -12.88 11.95
N GLU A 437 5.64 -12.32 11.28
CA GLU A 437 5.54 -11.09 10.48
C GLU A 437 5.57 -11.33 8.95
N ALA A 438 5.82 -12.56 8.51
CA ALA A 438 5.92 -12.91 7.09
C ALA A 438 4.55 -12.98 6.39
N PRO A 439 4.47 -12.69 5.07
CA PRO A 439 3.24 -12.87 4.29
C PRO A 439 2.91 -14.36 4.09
N LEU A 440 1.62 -14.70 3.92
CA LEU A 440 1.15 -16.09 3.93
C LEU A 440 1.84 -17.01 2.91
N ASN A 441 2.23 -16.50 1.73
CA ASN A 441 2.95 -17.29 0.74
C ASN A 441 4.36 -17.71 1.19
N ILE A 442 5.03 -16.87 2.00
CA ILE A 442 6.32 -17.18 2.62
C ILE A 442 6.11 -18.12 3.83
N VAL A 443 5.06 -17.90 4.62
CA VAL A 443 4.67 -18.81 5.72
C VAL A 443 4.41 -20.21 5.16
N LEU A 444 3.60 -20.34 4.10
CA LEU A 444 3.34 -21.62 3.42
C LEU A 444 4.63 -22.31 3.02
N ALA A 445 5.55 -21.64 2.32
CA ALA A 445 6.82 -22.21 1.92
C ALA A 445 7.64 -22.76 3.11
N ILE A 446 7.68 -22.03 4.24
CA ILE A 446 8.36 -22.47 5.47
C ILE A 446 7.66 -23.70 6.09
N PHE A 447 6.34 -23.75 6.05
CA PHE A 447 5.54 -24.89 6.51
C PHE A 447 5.72 -26.13 5.61
N GLU A 448 5.77 -25.95 4.29
CA GLU A 448 6.10 -27.02 3.35
C GLU A 448 7.51 -27.58 3.59
N GLY A 449 8.48 -26.70 3.80
CA GLY A 449 9.85 -27.04 4.21
C GLY A 449 9.96 -27.60 5.64
N SER A 450 8.88 -27.65 6.41
CA SER A 450 8.83 -28.19 7.78
C SER A 450 7.87 -29.38 7.94
N LYS A 451 7.28 -29.89 6.84
CA LYS A 451 6.30 -31.00 6.85
C LYS A 451 6.80 -32.19 7.69
N PRO A 452 5.94 -32.79 8.55
CA PRO A 452 6.30 -33.95 9.38
C PRO A 452 6.75 -35.21 8.61
N THR A 453 6.48 -35.28 7.31
CA THR A 453 7.00 -36.33 6.42
C THR A 453 8.49 -36.18 6.11
N LEU A 454 9.10 -35.02 6.37
CA LEU A 454 10.52 -34.74 6.15
C LEU A 454 11.37 -35.19 7.35
N PRO A 455 12.62 -35.63 7.13
CA PRO A 455 13.59 -35.88 8.20
C PRO A 455 13.80 -34.64 9.08
N ALA A 456 13.86 -34.79 10.40
CA ALA A 456 13.98 -33.68 11.34
C ALA A 456 15.21 -32.76 11.12
N ALA A 457 16.27 -33.25 10.47
CA ALA A 457 17.45 -32.46 10.10
C ALA A 457 17.23 -31.51 8.90
N GLN A 458 16.16 -31.71 8.12
CA GLN A 458 15.78 -30.89 6.95
C GLN A 458 14.66 -29.89 7.26
N ARG A 459 13.96 -30.05 8.39
CA ARG A 459 12.88 -29.14 8.80
C ARG A 459 13.45 -27.87 9.42
N LEU A 460 12.86 -26.72 9.09
CA LEU A 460 13.10 -25.46 9.80
C LEU A 460 12.42 -25.47 11.17
N ILE A 461 11.11 -25.75 11.20
CA ILE A 461 10.37 -25.96 12.45
C ILE A 461 10.48 -27.45 12.80
N ARG A 462 11.20 -27.77 13.88
CA ARG A 462 11.47 -29.17 14.29
C ARG A 462 10.44 -29.74 15.25
N ASP A 463 9.76 -28.88 15.99
CA ASP A 463 8.78 -29.25 16.99
C ASP A 463 7.36 -29.16 16.42
N ASP A 464 6.63 -30.28 16.51
CA ASP A 464 5.31 -30.45 15.90
C ASP A 464 4.23 -29.63 16.65
N GLU A 465 4.39 -29.35 17.95
CA GLU A 465 3.47 -28.48 18.70
C GLU A 465 3.68 -27.00 18.34
N ASP A 466 4.94 -26.54 18.27
CA ASP A 466 5.25 -25.17 17.86
C ASP A 466 4.82 -24.89 16.41
N MET A 467 4.91 -25.87 15.51
CA MET A 467 4.38 -25.76 14.15
C MET A 467 2.88 -25.45 14.15
N ALA A 468 2.10 -26.15 14.97
CA ALA A 468 0.66 -25.88 15.11
C ALA A 468 0.37 -24.55 15.82
N ARG A 469 1.12 -24.18 16.87
CA ARG A 469 1.01 -22.87 17.53
C ARG A 469 1.26 -21.72 16.55
N LEU A 470 2.25 -21.88 15.66
CA LEU A 470 2.57 -20.91 14.60
C LEU A 470 1.46 -20.86 13.54
N ALA A 471 0.93 -22.00 13.09
CA ALA A 471 -0.19 -22.02 12.13
C ALA A 471 -1.43 -21.32 12.69
N LEU A 472 -1.86 -21.70 13.89
CA LEU A 472 -2.98 -21.08 14.59
C LEU A 472 -2.77 -19.56 14.75
N ALA A 473 -1.55 -19.15 15.13
CA ALA A 473 -1.20 -17.74 15.28
C ALA A 473 -1.22 -16.95 13.96
N CYS A 474 -0.64 -17.50 12.88
CA CYS A 474 -0.60 -16.85 11.58
C CYS A 474 -1.99 -16.79 10.94
N LEU A 475 -2.73 -17.90 10.94
CA LEU A 475 -4.03 -18.03 10.27
C LEU A 475 -5.12 -17.21 10.97
N TYR A 476 -5.27 -17.31 12.30
CA TYR A 476 -6.20 -16.44 13.03
C TYR A 476 -5.69 -15.00 13.19
N GLY A 477 -4.38 -14.76 13.04
CA GLY A 477 -3.75 -13.45 13.06
C GLY A 477 -3.91 -12.66 11.75
N ASN A 478 -4.21 -13.34 10.64
CA ASN A 478 -4.36 -12.77 9.31
C ASN A 478 -5.71 -12.03 9.09
N ASP A 479 -5.70 -11.05 8.19
CA ASP A 479 -6.87 -10.26 7.76
C ASP A 479 -7.30 -10.51 6.29
N SER A 480 -6.57 -11.34 5.53
CA SER A 480 -6.90 -11.69 4.14
C SER A 480 -8.27 -12.35 4.02
N LEU A 481 -8.92 -12.16 2.86
CA LEU A 481 -10.29 -12.58 2.58
C LEU A 481 -10.40 -13.50 1.35
N ASP A 482 -9.28 -13.74 0.68
CA ASP A 482 -9.17 -14.30 -0.65
C ASP A 482 -8.07 -15.38 -0.77
N GLU A 483 -7.06 -15.38 0.10
CA GLU A 483 -5.97 -16.37 0.12
C GLU A 483 -6.36 -17.75 0.74
N TRP A 484 -7.62 -18.18 0.59
CA TRP A 484 -8.10 -19.47 1.13
C TRP A 484 -7.26 -20.68 0.72
N PRO A 485 -6.87 -20.87 -0.56
CA PRO A 485 -6.03 -22.01 -0.94
C PRO A 485 -4.68 -22.03 -0.22
N THR A 486 -4.10 -20.86 0.06
CA THR A 486 -2.84 -20.73 0.82
C THR A 486 -3.05 -21.07 2.29
N MET A 487 -4.16 -20.63 2.90
CA MET A 487 -4.50 -20.92 4.29
C MET A 487 -4.79 -22.42 4.50
N SER A 488 -5.56 -23.03 3.60
CA SER A 488 -5.83 -24.48 3.60
C SER A 488 -4.56 -25.29 3.35
N ALA A 489 -3.68 -24.87 2.43
CA ALA A 489 -2.38 -25.52 2.22
C ALA A 489 -1.43 -25.42 3.44
N ILE A 490 -1.47 -24.32 4.22
CA ILE A 490 -0.72 -24.22 5.50
C ILE A 490 -1.23 -25.26 6.49
N PHE A 491 -2.56 -25.44 6.57
CA PHE A 491 -3.18 -26.45 7.43
C PHE A 491 -2.82 -27.89 6.99
N GLU A 492 -2.83 -28.18 5.69
CA GLU A 492 -2.38 -29.47 5.12
C GLU A 492 -0.91 -29.82 5.40
N CYS A 493 -0.07 -28.84 5.79
CA CYS A 493 1.31 -29.09 6.18
C CYS A 493 1.45 -29.65 7.60
N LEU A 494 0.40 -29.59 8.42
CA LEU A 494 0.45 -29.90 9.85
C LEU A 494 0.53 -31.41 10.12
N PRO A 495 1.11 -31.80 11.27
CA PRO A 495 1.10 -33.19 11.71
C PRO A 495 -0.31 -33.73 11.93
N VAL A 496 -0.55 -34.97 11.50
CA VAL A 496 -1.76 -35.71 11.87
C VAL A 496 -1.69 -35.98 13.37
N TRP A 497 -2.68 -35.48 14.10
CA TRP A 497 -2.83 -35.68 15.53
C TRP A 497 -4.00 -36.63 15.81
N ASP A 498 -3.77 -37.62 16.66
CA ASP A 498 -4.83 -38.50 17.13
C ASP A 498 -5.76 -37.70 18.05
N SER A 499 -7.06 -37.67 17.74
CA SER A 499 -8.07 -37.02 18.57
C SER A 499 -8.01 -37.58 20.00
N PRO A 500 -8.13 -36.73 21.05
CA PRO A 500 -8.14 -37.20 22.42
C PRO A 500 -9.31 -38.18 22.65
N ASP A 501 -9.01 -39.31 23.30
CA ASP A 501 -9.96 -40.39 23.63
C ASP A 501 -11.17 -39.82 24.41
N ASP A 502 -12.40 -40.28 24.10
CA ASP A 502 -13.70 -39.66 24.48
C ASP A 502 -13.84 -39.36 26.00
N GLY A 503 -13.30 -38.22 26.43
CA GLY A 503 -13.29 -37.73 27.81
C GLY A 503 -14.24 -36.56 28.06
N ASP A 504 -14.53 -36.29 29.33
CA ASP A 504 -15.46 -35.25 29.82
C ASP A 504 -14.93 -33.80 29.59
N ASP A 505 -13.83 -33.63 28.85
CA ASP A 505 -13.03 -32.40 28.72
C ASP A 505 -13.62 -31.39 27.69
N SER A 506 -14.70 -31.75 26.99
CA SER A 506 -15.29 -30.93 25.93
C SER A 506 -15.71 -29.52 26.39
N ASP A 507 -16.23 -29.38 27.62
CA ASP A 507 -16.59 -28.09 28.22
C ASP A 507 -15.35 -27.20 28.47
N GLU A 508 -14.20 -27.79 28.81
CA GLU A 508 -12.94 -27.05 28.98
C GLU A 508 -12.41 -26.59 27.61
N MET A 509 -12.47 -27.46 26.60
CA MET A 509 -12.08 -27.16 25.23
C MET A 509 -12.93 -26.04 24.61
N ASP A 510 -14.26 -26.09 24.73
CA ASP A 510 -15.16 -25.02 24.31
C ASP A 510 -14.86 -23.70 25.04
N THR A 511 -14.48 -23.76 26.32
CA THR A 511 -14.05 -22.60 27.11
C THR A 511 -12.75 -21.99 26.58
N THR A 512 -11.81 -22.79 26.06
CA THR A 512 -10.59 -22.25 25.40
C THR A 512 -10.91 -21.49 24.12
N ILE A 513 -11.82 -22.01 23.28
CA ILE A 513 -12.24 -21.34 22.03
C ILE A 513 -13.00 -20.04 22.34
N ALA A 514 -13.88 -20.05 23.34
CA ALA A 514 -14.56 -18.82 23.80
C ALA A 514 -13.56 -17.78 24.34
N SER A 515 -12.53 -18.22 25.06
CA SER A 515 -11.45 -17.35 25.58
C SER A 515 -10.61 -16.76 24.45
N LEU A 516 -10.31 -17.55 23.41
CA LEU A 516 -9.62 -17.10 22.20
C LEU A 516 -10.46 -16.07 21.42
N GLY A 517 -11.77 -16.30 21.25
CA GLY A 517 -12.69 -15.32 20.66
C GLY A 517 -12.75 -13.99 21.41
N ALA A 518 -12.74 -14.04 22.75
CA ALA A 518 -12.64 -12.85 23.59
C ALA A 518 -11.27 -12.15 23.45
N TYR A 519 -10.18 -12.90 23.35
CA TYR A 519 -8.81 -12.37 23.19
C TYR A 519 -8.60 -11.64 21.86
N VAL A 520 -9.19 -12.15 20.77
CA VAL A 520 -9.10 -11.55 19.42
C VAL A 520 -10.11 -10.42 19.21
N THR A 521 -11.06 -10.22 20.11
CA THR A 521 -12.03 -9.12 20.03
C THR A 521 -11.35 -7.76 20.29
N PRO A 522 -11.44 -6.77 19.36
CA PRO A 522 -10.81 -5.47 19.53
C PRO A 522 -11.23 -4.74 20.81
N SER A 523 -10.26 -4.18 21.52
CA SER A 523 -10.46 -3.44 22.77
C SER A 523 -9.80 -2.06 22.71
N THR A 524 -10.12 -1.18 23.66
CA THR A 524 -9.48 0.14 23.77
C THR A 524 -7.99 0.08 24.09
N ALA A 525 -7.50 -1.03 24.66
CA ALA A 525 -6.09 -1.27 24.95
C ALA A 525 -5.36 -1.99 23.81
N ARG A 526 -6.05 -2.84 23.04
CA ARG A 526 -5.53 -3.58 21.88
C ARG A 526 -6.54 -3.50 20.72
N PRO A 527 -6.34 -2.57 19.75
CA PRO A 527 -7.26 -2.39 18.63
C PRO A 527 -7.14 -3.48 17.54
N ARG A 528 -6.00 -4.19 17.49
CA ARG A 528 -5.76 -5.35 16.64
C ARG A 528 -4.99 -6.39 17.45
N CYS A 529 -5.22 -7.67 17.18
CA CYS A 529 -4.48 -8.80 17.74
C CYS A 529 -3.53 -9.30 16.65
N THR A 530 -2.22 -9.27 16.91
CA THR A 530 -1.19 -9.70 15.95
C THR A 530 -0.97 -11.22 15.99
N PRO A 531 -0.33 -11.83 14.97
CA PRO A 531 0.14 -13.21 15.08
C PRO A 531 1.02 -13.43 16.32
N ALA A 532 1.90 -12.47 16.65
CA ALA A 532 2.72 -12.54 17.87
C ALA A 532 1.90 -12.54 19.18
N ASP A 533 0.85 -11.72 19.29
CA ASP A 533 -0.09 -11.75 20.43
C ASP A 533 -0.77 -13.12 20.57
N LEU A 534 -1.09 -13.76 19.44
CA LEU A 534 -1.72 -15.08 19.39
C LEU A 534 -0.75 -16.21 19.70
N PHE A 535 0.49 -16.15 19.20
CA PHE A 535 1.51 -17.14 19.53
C PHE A 535 1.78 -17.18 21.04
N LEU A 536 1.79 -16.02 21.70
CA LEU A 536 1.86 -15.93 23.17
C LEU A 536 0.63 -16.54 23.88
N PHE A 537 -0.56 -16.52 23.27
CA PHE A 537 -1.76 -17.18 23.78
C PHE A 537 -1.71 -18.71 23.61
N PHE A 538 -1.20 -19.21 22.47
CA PHE A 538 -1.10 -20.65 22.18
C PHE A 538 0.09 -21.33 22.87
N LYS A 539 1.16 -20.60 23.19
CA LYS A 539 2.37 -21.13 23.86
C LYS A 539 2.12 -21.91 25.16
N PRO A 540 1.28 -21.46 26.12
CA PRO A 540 0.99 -22.22 27.34
C PRO A 540 -0.03 -23.36 27.17
N LEU A 541 -0.65 -23.54 25.99
CA LEU A 541 -1.69 -24.56 25.81
C LEU A 541 -1.08 -25.97 25.65
N PRO A 542 -1.71 -26.99 26.27
CA PRO A 542 -1.32 -28.39 26.10
C PRO A 542 -1.73 -28.92 24.72
N PHE A 543 -1.09 -30.02 24.32
CA PHE A 543 -1.36 -30.73 23.07
C PHE A 543 -2.85 -30.96 22.77
N SER A 544 -3.64 -31.42 23.76
CA SER A 544 -5.07 -31.68 23.57
C SER A 544 -5.88 -30.44 23.19
N SER A 545 -5.60 -29.29 23.82
CA SER A 545 -6.26 -28.01 23.48
C SER A 545 -5.80 -27.46 22.14
N LEU A 546 -4.54 -27.70 21.75
CA LEU A 546 -4.07 -27.33 20.41
C LEU A 546 -4.74 -28.19 19.33
N SER A 547 -4.91 -29.50 19.58
CA SER A 547 -5.58 -30.40 18.63
C SER A 547 -7.02 -30.00 18.39
N TRP A 548 -7.77 -29.74 19.46
CA TRP A 548 -9.12 -29.19 19.33
C TRP A 548 -9.16 -27.86 18.57
N ALA A 549 -8.17 -26.99 18.78
CA ALA A 549 -8.09 -25.72 18.05
C ALA A 549 -7.78 -25.88 16.55
N LEU A 550 -7.07 -26.95 16.14
CA LEU A 550 -6.88 -27.33 14.74
C LEU A 550 -8.15 -27.92 14.14
N ASP A 551 -8.85 -28.82 14.85
CA ASP A 551 -10.13 -29.38 14.40
C ASP A 551 -11.18 -28.27 14.17
N VAL A 552 -11.24 -27.29 15.07
CA VAL A 552 -12.07 -26.09 14.92
C VAL A 552 -11.60 -25.18 13.77
N LEU A 553 -10.29 -25.11 13.51
CA LEU A 553 -9.73 -24.33 12.40
C LEU A 553 -10.11 -24.94 11.03
N ASP A 554 -10.13 -26.26 10.88
CA ASP A 554 -10.56 -26.95 9.66
C ASP A 554 -12.00 -26.55 9.28
N VAL A 555 -12.92 -26.63 10.26
CA VAL A 555 -14.32 -26.20 10.11
C VAL A 555 -14.44 -24.70 9.78
N HIS A 556 -13.56 -23.86 10.31
CA HIS A 556 -13.51 -22.43 9.96
C HIS A 556 -12.94 -22.17 8.56
N LEU A 557 -12.00 -22.98 8.07
CA LEU A 557 -11.47 -22.92 6.71
C LEU A 557 -12.56 -23.33 5.70
N GLU A 558 -13.21 -24.49 5.88
CA GLU A 558 -14.34 -24.90 5.03
C GLU A 558 -15.47 -23.84 5.05
N SER A 559 -15.83 -23.35 6.24
CA SER A 559 -16.85 -22.30 6.38
C SER A 559 -16.46 -21.01 5.66
N GLY A 560 -15.18 -20.65 5.68
CA GLY A 560 -14.62 -19.48 5.02
C GLY A 560 -14.63 -19.60 3.50
N GLU A 561 -14.22 -20.75 2.96
CA GLU A 561 -14.30 -21.06 1.53
C GLU A 561 -15.75 -21.02 1.02
N ILE A 562 -16.70 -21.58 1.78
CA ILE A 562 -18.14 -21.47 1.47
C ILE A 562 -18.57 -19.99 1.42
N LEU A 563 -18.26 -19.20 2.45
CA LEU A 563 -18.63 -17.78 2.51
C LEU A 563 -17.98 -16.95 1.39
N ALA A 564 -16.74 -17.24 1.02
CA ALA A 564 -16.02 -16.60 -0.07
C ALA A 564 -16.63 -16.94 -1.44
N ARG A 565 -16.93 -18.23 -1.70
CA ARG A 565 -17.65 -18.69 -2.91
C ARG A 565 -18.94 -17.90 -3.15
N TRP A 566 -19.68 -17.60 -2.09
CA TRP A 566 -20.93 -16.83 -2.16
C TRP A 566 -20.76 -15.30 -2.08
N SER A 567 -19.56 -14.77 -2.31
CA SER A 567 -19.23 -13.33 -2.31
C SER A 567 -19.49 -12.61 -0.97
N VAL A 568 -19.39 -13.33 0.15
CA VAL A 568 -19.49 -12.76 1.52
C VAL A 568 -18.34 -13.27 2.40
N PRO A 569 -17.06 -13.11 1.98
CA PRO A 569 -15.93 -13.60 2.76
C PRO A 569 -15.87 -12.98 4.16
N ALA A 570 -15.33 -13.73 5.10
CA ALA A 570 -15.07 -13.31 6.47
C ALA A 570 -13.65 -13.71 6.85
N PRO A 571 -12.86 -12.88 7.55
CA PRO A 571 -11.52 -13.27 7.99
C PRO A 571 -11.64 -14.35 9.06
N LEU A 572 -10.68 -15.27 9.19
CA LEU A 572 -10.76 -16.41 10.13
C LEU A 572 -11.08 -16.00 11.58
N ARG A 573 -10.60 -14.84 12.02
CA ARG A 573 -10.93 -14.25 13.34
C ARG A 573 -12.42 -13.94 13.55
N TRP A 574 -13.22 -13.82 12.49
CA TRP A 574 -14.65 -13.55 12.59
C TRP A 574 -15.40 -14.75 13.17
N PHE A 575 -15.06 -15.98 12.78
CA PHE A 575 -15.73 -17.19 13.30
C PHE A 575 -15.55 -17.34 14.81
N LEU A 576 -14.33 -17.13 15.32
CA LEU A 576 -14.04 -17.10 16.76
C LEU A 576 -14.88 -16.07 17.52
N ARG A 577 -15.17 -14.92 16.90
CA ARG A 577 -15.98 -13.84 17.48
C ARG A 577 -17.48 -14.08 17.35
N SER A 578 -17.94 -14.66 16.24
CA SER A 578 -19.35 -14.91 15.96
C SER A 578 -19.87 -16.19 16.60
N ASN A 579 -19.02 -17.12 17.03
CA ASN A 579 -19.38 -18.36 17.75
C ASN A 579 -20.32 -18.11 18.97
N GLY A 580 -20.18 -16.95 19.64
CA GLY A 580 -21.04 -16.52 20.75
C GLY A 580 -22.11 -15.47 20.40
N ASP A 581 -22.21 -15.02 19.14
CA ASP A 581 -23.07 -13.90 18.74
C ASP A 581 -24.04 -14.26 17.59
N ILE A 582 -25.27 -14.60 17.98
CA ILE A 582 -26.36 -14.92 17.05
C ILE A 582 -26.73 -13.75 16.11
N MET A 583 -26.50 -12.49 16.49
CA MET A 583 -26.81 -11.32 15.67
C MET A 583 -25.78 -11.14 14.55
N GLU A 584 -24.50 -11.37 14.84
CA GLU A 584 -23.43 -11.40 13.84
C GLU A 584 -23.62 -12.57 12.85
N GLN A 585 -23.88 -13.79 13.34
CA GLN A 585 -24.19 -14.94 12.48
C GLN A 585 -25.40 -14.66 11.57
N ARG A 586 -26.50 -14.15 12.14
CA ARG A 586 -27.70 -13.75 11.39
C ARG A 586 -27.42 -12.64 10.37
N SER A 587 -26.54 -11.70 10.69
CA SER A 587 -26.11 -10.62 9.78
C SER A 587 -25.39 -11.19 8.55
N TRP A 588 -24.45 -12.12 8.75
CA TRP A 588 -23.74 -12.79 7.64
C TRP A 588 -24.66 -13.70 6.83
N ALA A 589 -25.52 -14.51 7.47
CA ALA A 589 -26.51 -15.33 6.77
C ALA A 589 -27.45 -14.49 5.88
N ASN A 590 -27.89 -13.31 6.35
CA ASN A 590 -28.69 -12.38 5.54
C ASN A 590 -27.89 -11.77 4.37
N ARG A 591 -26.59 -11.47 4.55
CA ARG A 591 -25.74 -11.02 3.45
C ARG A 591 -25.59 -12.13 2.41
N MET A 592 -25.31 -13.36 2.83
CA MET A 592 -25.16 -14.53 1.97
C MET A 592 -26.43 -14.73 1.14
N ALA A 593 -27.60 -14.81 1.76
CA ALA A 593 -28.88 -14.98 1.06
C ALA A 593 -29.26 -13.80 0.12
N ARG A 594 -28.84 -12.56 0.41
CA ARG A 594 -29.16 -11.37 -0.41
C ARG A 594 -28.10 -11.00 -1.47
N ARG A 595 -26.86 -11.49 -1.35
CA ARG A 595 -25.71 -11.12 -2.21
C ARG A 595 -25.07 -12.30 -2.95
N ALA A 596 -25.56 -13.52 -2.76
CA ALA A 596 -25.09 -14.69 -3.48
C ALA A 596 -25.05 -14.43 -5.01
N GLY A 597 -23.89 -14.73 -5.62
CA GLY A 597 -23.59 -14.42 -7.02
C GLY A 597 -22.85 -13.10 -7.28
N GLY A 598 -22.73 -12.22 -6.28
CA GLY A 598 -21.96 -10.98 -6.39
C GLY A 598 -22.50 -10.03 -7.48
N THR A 599 -21.59 -9.28 -8.12
CA THR A 599 -21.94 -8.37 -9.23
C THR A 599 -21.98 -9.05 -10.60
N GLU A 600 -21.22 -10.14 -10.77
CA GLU A 600 -20.95 -10.75 -12.08
C GLU A 600 -21.74 -12.05 -12.32
N ASP A 601 -21.90 -12.91 -11.30
CA ASP A 601 -22.46 -14.26 -11.44
C ASP A 601 -23.88 -14.38 -10.87
N LYS A 602 -24.84 -13.68 -11.49
CA LYS A 602 -26.21 -13.58 -10.97
C LYS A 602 -26.98 -14.90 -11.08
N LEU A 603 -27.24 -15.53 -9.93
CA LEU A 603 -28.03 -16.76 -9.81
C LEU A 603 -29.30 -16.75 -10.66
N SER A 604 -29.43 -17.76 -11.53
CA SER A 604 -30.41 -17.79 -12.61
C SER A 604 -31.19 -19.10 -12.70
N SER A 605 -30.59 -20.23 -12.33
CA SER A 605 -31.20 -21.55 -12.34
C SER A 605 -31.78 -21.93 -10.97
N GLU A 606 -32.71 -22.89 -10.91
CA GLU A 606 -33.19 -23.44 -9.63
C GLU A 606 -32.06 -24.16 -8.87
N ASP A 607 -31.14 -24.81 -9.58
CA ASP A 607 -30.05 -25.57 -8.97
C ASP A 607 -29.02 -24.64 -8.30
N ASP A 608 -28.74 -23.44 -8.85
CA ASP A 608 -27.84 -22.45 -8.23
C ASP A 608 -28.35 -22.05 -6.82
N TRP A 609 -29.67 -21.85 -6.71
CA TRP A 609 -30.32 -21.51 -5.43
C TRP A 609 -30.42 -22.70 -4.48
N VAL A 610 -30.48 -23.94 -4.99
CA VAL A 610 -30.44 -25.15 -4.16
C VAL A 610 -29.04 -25.35 -3.59
N TRP A 611 -27.99 -25.15 -4.38
CA TRP A 611 -26.61 -25.17 -3.89
C TRP A 611 -26.35 -24.11 -2.81
N LEU A 612 -26.90 -22.89 -2.98
CA LEU A 612 -26.84 -21.87 -1.94
C LEU A 612 -27.52 -22.33 -0.64
N LEU A 613 -28.71 -22.96 -0.73
CA LEU A 613 -29.40 -23.49 0.44
C LEU A 613 -28.61 -24.62 1.12
N ASP A 614 -28.10 -25.57 0.34
CA ASP A 614 -27.31 -26.71 0.85
C ASP A 614 -26.04 -26.21 1.57
N ASP A 615 -25.32 -25.24 0.98
CA ASP A 615 -24.16 -24.60 1.60
C ASP A 615 -24.52 -23.78 2.85
N MET A 616 -25.61 -23.01 2.82
CA MET A 616 -26.10 -22.29 4.00
C MET A 616 -26.48 -23.26 5.13
N LEU A 617 -26.98 -24.46 4.82
CA LEU A 617 -27.32 -25.50 5.79
C LEU A 617 -26.08 -26.23 6.34
N LYS A 618 -25.00 -26.41 5.57
CA LYS A 618 -23.72 -26.91 6.09
C LYS A 618 -23.19 -26.03 7.21
N LEU A 619 -23.24 -24.70 7.03
CA LEU A 619 -22.77 -23.72 8.02
C LEU A 619 -23.57 -23.75 9.35
N VAL A 620 -24.80 -24.26 9.36
CA VAL A 620 -25.65 -24.36 10.58
C VAL A 620 -25.19 -25.46 11.52
N GLY A 621 -24.75 -26.58 10.96
CA GLY A 621 -24.56 -27.81 11.71
C GLY A 621 -23.34 -27.78 12.60
N SER A 622 -23.38 -28.65 13.62
CA SER A 622 -22.20 -29.48 13.82
C SER A 622 -22.17 -30.55 12.73
N GLY A 623 -20.99 -30.81 12.14
CA GLY A 623 -20.80 -31.96 11.24
C GLY A 623 -20.91 -33.29 12.00
N ASP A 624 -20.62 -34.40 11.33
CA ASP A 624 -20.55 -35.73 11.96
C ASP A 624 -19.51 -35.78 13.12
N SER A 625 -18.61 -34.79 13.19
CA SER A 625 -17.59 -34.56 14.22
C SER A 625 -18.05 -33.79 15.47
N GLY A 626 -19.27 -33.25 15.52
CA GLY A 626 -19.77 -32.46 16.67
C GLY A 626 -19.27 -31.01 16.75
N LEU A 627 -18.23 -30.64 15.97
CA LEU A 627 -17.64 -29.29 15.90
C LEU A 627 -18.59 -28.26 15.28
N ARG A 628 -18.68 -27.06 15.88
CA ARG A 628 -19.66 -26.02 15.53
C ARG A 628 -19.29 -25.26 14.24
N GLY A 629 -20.17 -25.27 13.23
CA GLY A 629 -20.05 -24.44 12.03
C GLY A 629 -20.32 -22.94 12.25
N ALA A 630 -20.09 -22.13 11.21
CA ALA A 630 -20.16 -20.66 11.28
C ALA A 630 -21.52 -20.05 11.70
N PHE A 631 -22.62 -20.80 11.55
CA PHE A 631 -23.98 -20.41 11.92
C PHE A 631 -24.55 -21.29 13.05
N CYS A 632 -23.70 -21.82 13.93
CA CYS A 632 -24.05 -22.74 15.02
C CYS A 632 -25.13 -22.28 16.01
N LEU A 633 -25.46 -20.99 16.07
CA LEU A 633 -26.52 -20.43 16.91
C LEU A 633 -27.85 -20.22 16.16
N LEU A 634 -27.86 -20.40 14.83
CA LEU A 634 -29.07 -20.34 14.01
C LEU A 634 -29.66 -21.74 13.86
N SER A 635 -30.98 -21.86 13.92
CA SER A 635 -31.63 -23.13 13.56
C SER A 635 -31.67 -23.33 12.04
N GLN A 636 -31.83 -24.58 11.59
CA GLN A 636 -32.08 -24.86 10.17
C GLN A 636 -33.35 -24.15 9.66
N ASP A 637 -34.37 -23.94 10.52
CA ASP A 637 -35.57 -23.15 10.19
C ASP A 637 -35.24 -21.65 10.04
N ASP A 638 -34.41 -21.07 10.92
CA ASP A 638 -33.94 -19.68 10.79
C ASP A 638 -33.17 -19.47 9.48
N VAL A 639 -32.25 -20.37 9.15
CA VAL A 639 -31.46 -20.28 7.91
C VAL A 639 -32.32 -20.51 6.67
N THR A 640 -33.24 -21.48 6.69
CA THR A 640 -34.22 -21.68 5.61
C THR A 640 -35.11 -20.44 5.43
N ARG A 641 -35.50 -19.78 6.53
CA ARG A 641 -36.28 -18.53 6.53
C ARG A 641 -35.48 -17.36 5.94
N ILE A 642 -34.19 -17.24 6.28
CA ILE A 642 -33.28 -16.20 5.78
C ILE A 642 -33.02 -16.42 4.28
N PHE A 643 -32.70 -17.64 3.88
CA PHE A 643 -32.55 -18.06 2.47
C PHE A 643 -33.79 -17.68 1.65
N PHE A 644 -34.98 -18.09 2.09
CA PHE A 644 -36.22 -17.82 1.37
C PHE A 644 -36.54 -16.32 1.29
N SER A 645 -36.23 -15.55 2.33
CA SER A 645 -36.32 -14.09 2.32
C SER A 645 -35.37 -13.45 1.28
N GLY A 646 -34.14 -13.96 1.16
CA GLY A 646 -33.19 -13.56 0.12
C GLY A 646 -33.66 -13.88 -1.29
N LEU A 647 -34.12 -15.11 -1.53
CA LEU A 647 -34.64 -15.59 -2.82
C LEU A 647 -35.84 -14.74 -3.33
N VAL A 648 -36.79 -14.44 -2.44
CA VAL A 648 -37.94 -13.58 -2.77
C VAL A 648 -37.50 -12.13 -2.95
N GLY A 649 -36.53 -11.64 -2.15
CA GLY A 649 -35.91 -10.32 -2.31
C GLY A 649 -35.15 -10.15 -3.63
N ALA A 650 -34.57 -11.21 -4.17
CA ALA A 650 -33.93 -11.25 -5.49
C ALA A 650 -34.94 -11.34 -6.67
N ALA A 651 -36.24 -11.20 -6.38
CA ALA A 651 -37.34 -11.28 -7.35
C ALA A 651 -37.40 -12.58 -8.18
N ARG A 652 -36.88 -13.69 -7.63
CA ARG A 652 -36.92 -15.03 -8.26
C ARG A 652 -38.20 -15.79 -7.89
N PHE A 653 -39.35 -15.17 -8.15
CA PHE A 653 -40.65 -15.65 -7.67
C PHE A 653 -41.05 -17.04 -8.20
N ASP A 654 -40.67 -17.38 -9.43
CA ASP A 654 -40.99 -18.69 -10.03
C ASP A 654 -40.18 -19.82 -9.38
N ILE A 655 -38.90 -19.58 -9.09
CA ILE A 655 -38.04 -20.50 -8.33
C ILE A 655 -38.59 -20.65 -6.90
N ALA A 656 -38.97 -19.55 -6.24
CA ALA A 656 -39.58 -19.59 -4.91
C ALA A 656 -40.87 -20.44 -4.87
N LYS A 657 -41.72 -20.35 -5.91
CA LYS A 657 -42.90 -21.21 -6.07
C LYS A 657 -42.51 -22.67 -6.30
N SER A 658 -41.51 -22.94 -7.14
CA SER A 658 -41.01 -24.30 -7.42
C SER A 658 -40.50 -24.99 -6.16
N LEU A 659 -39.62 -24.33 -5.40
CA LEU A 659 -39.02 -24.87 -4.16
C LEU A 659 -40.04 -25.16 -3.05
N LEU A 660 -41.11 -24.36 -2.96
CA LEU A 660 -42.24 -24.61 -2.04
C LEU A 660 -43.13 -25.76 -2.51
N GLN A 661 -43.30 -25.96 -3.83
CA GLN A 661 -44.10 -27.06 -4.40
C GLN A 661 -43.36 -28.40 -4.32
N SER A 662 -42.05 -28.40 -4.62
CA SER A 662 -41.18 -29.58 -4.53
C SER A 662 -40.86 -29.99 -3.08
N LYS A 663 -41.18 -29.12 -2.10
CA LYS A 663 -40.88 -29.26 -0.67
C LYS A 663 -39.39 -29.33 -0.34
N ARG A 664 -38.51 -28.84 -1.24
CA ARG A 664 -37.10 -28.58 -0.91
C ARG A 664 -36.99 -27.52 0.18
N VAL A 665 -37.87 -26.52 0.16
CA VAL A 665 -38.05 -25.55 1.25
C VAL A 665 -39.31 -25.90 2.06
N GLN A 666 -39.15 -26.14 3.37
CA GLN A 666 -40.25 -26.48 4.28
C GLN A 666 -40.52 -25.34 5.28
N LEU A 667 -41.33 -24.37 4.87
CA LEU A 667 -41.75 -23.25 5.72
C LEU A 667 -43.26 -23.28 6.00
N GLN A 668 -43.65 -22.81 7.18
CA GLN A 668 -45.08 -22.68 7.52
C GLN A 668 -45.75 -21.64 6.61
N PRO A 669 -47.00 -21.85 6.13
CA PRO A 669 -47.68 -20.91 5.24
C PRO A 669 -47.77 -19.48 5.77
N LYS A 670 -47.88 -19.30 7.10
CA LYS A 670 -47.87 -18.00 7.77
C LYS A 670 -46.52 -17.29 7.68
N VAL A 671 -45.41 -18.04 7.75
CA VAL A 671 -44.05 -17.48 7.62
C VAL A 671 -43.79 -17.06 6.18
N VAL A 672 -44.25 -17.85 5.20
CA VAL A 672 -44.21 -17.48 3.77
C VAL A 672 -45.03 -16.22 3.50
N GLU A 673 -46.26 -16.12 4.05
CA GLU A 673 -47.09 -14.90 3.98
C GLU A 673 -46.38 -13.68 4.59
N GLU A 674 -45.79 -13.81 5.79
CA GLU A 674 -45.06 -12.73 6.46
C GLU A 674 -43.85 -12.25 5.64
N ILE A 675 -43.07 -13.17 5.04
CA ILE A 675 -41.95 -12.83 4.15
C ILE A 675 -42.44 -12.10 2.90
N CYS A 676 -43.43 -12.65 2.19
CA CYS A 676 -43.91 -12.06 0.94
C CYS A 676 -44.53 -10.66 1.15
N LEU A 677 -45.21 -10.44 2.28
CA LEU A 677 -45.70 -9.10 2.65
C LEU A 677 -44.53 -8.15 2.96
N SER A 678 -43.56 -8.57 3.78
CA SER A 678 -42.41 -7.74 4.15
C SER A 678 -41.55 -7.36 2.93
N THR A 679 -41.31 -8.29 2.01
CA THR A 679 -40.55 -8.03 0.78
C THR A 679 -41.35 -7.19 -0.22
N SER A 680 -42.66 -7.39 -0.31
CA SER A 680 -43.54 -6.54 -1.12
C SER A 680 -43.58 -5.10 -0.60
N GLU A 681 -43.60 -4.88 0.72
CA GLU A 681 -43.46 -3.56 1.33
C GLU A 681 -42.08 -2.92 1.04
N GLU A 682 -40.98 -3.68 1.14
CA GLU A 682 -39.62 -3.22 0.80
C GLU A 682 -39.50 -2.80 -0.68
N LEU A 683 -40.06 -3.59 -1.61
CA LEU A 683 -40.10 -3.26 -3.04
C LEU A 683 -41.02 -2.07 -3.35
N TYR A 684 -42.18 -2.00 -2.69
CA TYR A 684 -43.14 -0.90 -2.84
C TYR A 684 -42.53 0.45 -2.40
N ASP A 685 -41.82 0.48 -1.28
CA ASP A 685 -41.22 1.72 -0.74
C ASP A 685 -40.05 2.24 -1.60
N ASN A 686 -39.29 1.33 -2.21
CA ASN A 686 -38.18 1.68 -3.10
C ASN A 686 -38.63 2.08 -4.51
N ALA A 687 -39.88 1.81 -4.89
CA ALA A 687 -40.37 2.03 -6.24
C ALA A 687 -40.42 3.52 -6.63
N SER A 688 -39.77 3.85 -7.75
CA SER A 688 -39.77 5.21 -8.33
C SER A 688 -41.08 5.63 -9.00
N SER A 689 -42.01 4.69 -9.23
CA SER A 689 -43.30 4.91 -9.88
C SER A 689 -44.40 4.11 -9.21
N GLY A 690 -45.60 4.67 -9.13
CA GLY A 690 -46.78 3.95 -8.61
C GLY A 690 -47.39 2.94 -9.58
N ASN A 691 -46.91 2.85 -10.82
CA ASN A 691 -47.48 1.95 -11.84
C ASN A 691 -47.11 0.48 -11.58
N TYR A 692 -48.07 -0.33 -11.12
CA TYR A 692 -47.88 -1.77 -10.83
C TYR A 692 -47.57 -2.67 -12.03
N HIS A 693 -47.52 -2.14 -13.25
CA HIS A 693 -46.98 -2.86 -14.41
C HIS A 693 -45.49 -2.56 -14.68
N PHE A 694 -44.84 -1.71 -13.88
CA PHE A 694 -43.48 -1.22 -14.15
C PHE A 694 -42.57 -1.25 -12.91
N GLY A 695 -41.29 -1.58 -13.12
CA GLY A 695 -40.24 -1.52 -12.10
C GLY A 695 -40.55 -2.31 -10.83
N ASP A 696 -40.06 -1.82 -9.70
CA ASP A 696 -40.20 -2.49 -8.40
C ASP A 696 -41.66 -2.60 -7.93
N MET A 697 -42.56 -1.73 -8.42
CA MET A 697 -44.00 -1.83 -8.12
C MET A 697 -44.64 -3.07 -8.77
N LYS A 698 -44.15 -3.49 -9.95
CA LYS A 698 -44.53 -4.78 -10.55
C LYS A 698 -44.03 -5.94 -9.71
N LEU A 699 -42.76 -5.88 -9.29
CA LEU A 699 -42.14 -6.92 -8.47
C LEU A 699 -42.84 -7.03 -7.11
N ALA A 700 -43.23 -5.91 -6.50
CA ALA A 700 -44.01 -5.87 -5.26
C ALA A 700 -45.37 -6.57 -5.41
N TYR A 701 -46.04 -6.45 -6.56
CA TYR A 701 -47.30 -7.13 -6.84
C TYR A 701 -47.11 -8.63 -7.11
N GLU A 702 -46.13 -9.00 -7.94
CA GLU A 702 -45.84 -10.39 -8.32
C GLU A 702 -45.27 -11.22 -7.15
N CYS A 703 -44.54 -10.59 -6.22
CA CYS A 703 -44.08 -11.17 -4.97
C CYS A 703 -45.23 -11.82 -4.17
N LEU A 704 -46.42 -11.22 -4.23
CA LEU A 704 -47.60 -11.66 -3.48
C LEU A 704 -48.25 -12.91 -4.07
N ASP A 705 -47.89 -13.32 -5.28
CA ASP A 705 -48.33 -14.59 -5.89
C ASP A 705 -47.53 -15.81 -5.41
N VAL A 706 -46.42 -15.61 -4.68
CA VAL A 706 -45.61 -16.70 -4.12
C VAL A 706 -46.31 -17.34 -2.91
N ALA A 707 -46.98 -16.53 -2.09
CA ALA A 707 -47.75 -16.97 -0.94
C ALA A 707 -49.15 -17.47 -1.35
N ARG A 708 -49.79 -18.25 -0.47
CA ARG A 708 -51.19 -18.66 -0.68
C ARG A 708 -52.13 -17.45 -0.49
N PRO A 709 -53.21 -17.32 -1.28
CA PRO A 709 -54.16 -16.22 -1.13
C PRO A 709 -54.66 -16.06 0.31
N SER A 710 -54.59 -14.84 0.83
CA SER A 710 -55.01 -14.47 2.17
C SER A 710 -55.67 -13.11 2.15
N ARG A 711 -56.55 -12.84 3.12
CA ARG A 711 -57.17 -11.51 3.26
C ARG A 711 -56.13 -10.37 3.36
N ARG A 712 -54.96 -10.62 3.95
CA ARG A 712 -53.90 -9.60 4.07
C ARG A 712 -53.22 -9.35 2.72
N ILE A 713 -52.94 -10.41 1.97
CA ILE A 713 -52.38 -10.34 0.62
C ILE A 713 -53.36 -9.62 -0.32
N ASP A 714 -54.65 -9.99 -0.30
CA ASP A 714 -55.66 -9.37 -1.15
C ASP A 714 -55.83 -7.87 -0.84
N GLN A 715 -55.83 -7.50 0.46
CA GLN A 715 -55.87 -6.10 0.90
C GLN A 715 -54.63 -5.30 0.50
N TRP A 716 -53.47 -5.95 0.42
CA TRP A 716 -52.22 -5.29 0.00
C TRP A 716 -52.13 -5.17 -1.54
N LYS A 717 -52.61 -6.16 -2.29
CA LYS A 717 -52.80 -6.06 -3.75
C LYS A 717 -53.78 -4.96 -4.14
N ASP A 718 -54.94 -4.90 -3.46
CA ASP A 718 -55.90 -3.79 -3.56
C ASP A 718 -55.18 -2.44 -3.39
N PHE A 719 -54.33 -2.31 -2.36
CA PHE A 719 -53.60 -1.06 -2.06
C PHE A 719 -52.55 -0.69 -3.13
N ILE A 720 -51.84 -1.67 -3.70
CA ILE A 720 -50.91 -1.45 -4.83
C ILE A 720 -51.68 -0.98 -6.07
N GLU A 721 -52.82 -1.59 -6.38
CA GLU A 721 -53.69 -1.15 -7.48
C GLU A 721 -54.27 0.25 -7.24
N ALA A 722 -54.66 0.57 -6.01
CA ALA A 722 -55.08 1.92 -5.63
C ALA A 722 -53.97 2.95 -5.85
N THR A 723 -52.73 2.61 -5.49
CA THR A 723 -51.55 3.46 -5.69
C THR A 723 -51.32 3.75 -7.18
N SER A 724 -51.41 2.73 -8.05
CA SER A 724 -51.32 2.92 -9.50
C SER A 724 -52.41 3.83 -10.04
N ARG A 725 -53.67 3.62 -9.60
CA ARG A 725 -54.81 4.46 -10.01
C ARG A 725 -54.64 5.91 -9.52
N LEU A 726 -54.18 6.14 -8.29
CA LEU A 726 -53.87 7.48 -7.75
C LEU A 726 -52.79 8.19 -8.57
N CYS A 727 -51.70 7.49 -8.89
CA CYS A 727 -50.61 8.05 -9.70
C CYS A 727 -51.03 8.34 -11.15
N SER A 728 -52.00 7.59 -11.70
CA SER A 728 -52.54 7.84 -13.05
C SER A 728 -53.26 9.21 -13.18
N PHE A 729 -53.73 9.79 -12.07
CA PHE A 729 -54.28 11.14 -12.00
C PHE A 729 -53.20 12.24 -11.84
N ASN A 730 -51.92 11.92 -12.08
CA ASN A 730 -50.78 12.84 -11.94
C ASN A 730 -50.72 13.53 -10.56
N LEU A 731 -51.10 12.82 -9.50
CA LEU A 731 -51.14 13.37 -8.15
C LEU A 731 -49.74 13.85 -7.71
N THR A 732 -49.62 15.15 -7.38
CA THR A 732 -48.35 15.74 -6.95
C THR A 732 -48.23 15.85 -5.44
N SER A 733 -47.03 15.57 -4.89
CA SER A 733 -46.68 15.86 -3.49
C SER A 733 -46.50 17.37 -3.27
N ARG A 734 -45.82 18.03 -4.22
CA ARG A 734 -45.60 19.48 -4.29
C ARG A 734 -45.75 19.93 -5.75
N PRO A 735 -46.03 21.21 -6.06
CA PRO A 735 -46.18 21.67 -7.44
C PRO A 735 -45.02 21.21 -8.34
N GLY A 736 -45.32 20.40 -9.35
CA GLY A 736 -44.34 19.84 -10.29
C GLY A 736 -43.61 18.56 -9.87
N ILE A 737 -43.86 18.02 -8.66
CA ILE A 737 -43.23 16.78 -8.17
C ILE A 737 -44.32 15.72 -7.96
N PRO A 738 -44.32 14.59 -8.69
CA PRO A 738 -45.28 13.51 -8.48
C PRO A 738 -45.15 12.92 -7.07
N ILE A 739 -46.26 12.43 -6.52
CA ILE A 739 -46.24 11.74 -5.23
C ILE A 739 -45.55 10.37 -5.38
N SER A 740 -44.70 10.03 -4.41
CA SER A 740 -44.02 8.73 -4.37
C SER A 740 -44.90 7.67 -3.69
N PRO A 741 -44.69 6.36 -3.99
CA PRO A 741 -45.44 5.29 -3.33
C PRO A 741 -45.29 5.28 -1.81
N ILE A 742 -44.07 5.49 -1.30
CA ILE A 742 -43.79 5.59 0.14
C ILE A 742 -44.56 6.74 0.81
N GLU A 743 -44.68 7.91 0.15
CA GLU A 743 -45.53 9.01 0.65
C GLU A 743 -47.02 8.61 0.73
N ILE A 744 -47.52 7.87 -0.27
CA ILE A 744 -48.90 7.35 -0.26
C ILE A 744 -49.12 6.41 0.93
N ARG A 745 -48.20 5.45 1.16
CA ARG A 745 -48.30 4.47 2.27
C ARG A 745 -48.21 5.12 3.64
N LEU A 746 -47.40 6.18 3.79
CA LEU A 746 -47.25 6.94 5.03
C LEU A 746 -48.37 7.96 5.28
N THR A 747 -49.36 8.13 4.38
CA THR A 747 -50.51 8.99 4.64
C THR A 747 -51.38 8.47 5.78
N LYS A 748 -51.56 9.31 6.83
CA LYS A 748 -52.37 8.96 8.00
C LYS A 748 -53.87 8.92 7.68
N ASP A 749 -54.37 9.94 6.99
CA ASP A 749 -55.71 9.93 6.42
C ASP A 749 -55.62 9.60 4.92
N ARG A 750 -55.99 8.37 4.59
CA ARG A 750 -56.02 7.88 3.21
C ARG A 750 -57.17 8.49 2.38
N LEU A 751 -58.24 8.99 2.99
CA LEU A 751 -59.32 9.67 2.27
C LEU A 751 -58.88 11.05 1.75
N SER A 752 -57.94 11.70 2.42
CA SER A 752 -57.32 12.95 1.93
C SER A 752 -56.60 12.81 0.57
N LEU A 753 -56.23 11.59 0.15
CA LEU A 753 -55.70 11.35 -1.19
C LEU A 753 -56.76 11.58 -2.27
N ILE A 754 -58.02 11.26 -1.97
CA ILE A 754 -59.15 11.45 -2.89
C ILE A 754 -59.47 12.93 -3.05
N SER A 755 -59.55 13.70 -1.96
CA SER A 755 -59.76 15.15 -2.06
C SER A 755 -58.65 15.83 -2.87
N ARG A 756 -57.37 15.46 -2.62
CA ARG A 756 -56.23 15.98 -3.40
C ARG A 756 -56.30 15.64 -4.88
N VAL A 757 -56.73 14.44 -5.26
CA VAL A 757 -56.93 14.08 -6.69
C VAL A 757 -58.04 14.93 -7.32
N LEU A 758 -59.17 15.09 -6.63
CA LEU A 758 -60.30 15.87 -7.13
C LEU A 758 -59.97 17.36 -7.26
N SER A 759 -59.21 17.94 -6.32
CA SER A 759 -58.71 19.33 -6.42
C SER A 759 -57.64 19.54 -7.49
N SER A 760 -57.02 18.48 -8.00
CA SER A 760 -55.94 18.57 -9.00
C SER A 760 -56.42 18.32 -10.44
N ASN A 761 -57.62 17.76 -10.62
CA ASN A 761 -58.13 17.32 -11.92
C ASN A 761 -59.61 17.72 -12.08
N ASP A 762 -59.85 18.78 -12.84
CA ASP A 762 -61.19 19.36 -13.05
C ASP A 762 -62.24 18.33 -13.54
N ASP A 763 -61.84 17.31 -14.30
CA ASP A 763 -62.75 16.28 -14.84
C ASP A 763 -62.93 15.04 -13.94
N ALA A 764 -62.18 14.92 -12.83
CA ALA A 764 -62.17 13.69 -12.03
C ALA A 764 -63.53 13.35 -11.39
N TYR A 765 -64.32 14.36 -11.00
CA TYR A 765 -65.65 14.16 -10.38
C TYR A 765 -66.64 13.39 -11.28
N LYS A 766 -66.37 13.31 -12.58
CA LYS A 766 -67.19 12.62 -13.58
C LYS A 766 -67.13 11.09 -13.47
N HIS A 767 -66.17 10.56 -12.72
CA HIS A 767 -65.87 9.12 -12.62
C HIS A 767 -66.26 8.51 -11.26
N THR A 768 -67.45 8.82 -10.75
CA THR A 768 -67.97 8.40 -9.42
C THR A 768 -67.65 6.95 -9.03
N GLN A 769 -67.86 5.98 -9.94
CA GLN A 769 -67.61 4.57 -9.61
C GLN A 769 -66.12 4.27 -9.37
N VAL A 770 -65.21 4.88 -10.14
CA VAL A 770 -63.76 4.69 -9.99
C VAL A 770 -63.28 5.15 -8.61
N PHE A 771 -63.83 6.27 -8.12
CA PHE A 771 -63.51 6.79 -6.79
C PHE A 771 -64.12 5.95 -5.66
N LEU A 772 -65.33 5.41 -5.83
CA LEU A 772 -65.90 4.46 -4.86
C LEU A 772 -65.11 3.15 -4.78
N ASP A 773 -64.67 2.62 -5.93
CA ASP A 773 -63.80 1.44 -5.97
C ASP A 773 -62.45 1.75 -5.29
N LEU A 774 -61.90 2.96 -5.53
CA LEU A 774 -60.65 3.45 -4.92
C LEU A 774 -60.74 3.58 -3.39
N VAL A 775 -61.84 4.09 -2.84
CA VAL A 775 -62.12 4.07 -1.39
C VAL A 775 -62.04 2.64 -0.86
N GLY A 776 -62.67 1.69 -1.55
CA GLY A 776 -62.62 0.27 -1.18
C GLY A 776 -61.19 -0.26 -1.10
N MET A 777 -60.42 -0.07 -2.16
CA MET A 777 -59.04 -0.56 -2.28
C MET A 777 -58.05 0.14 -1.33
N LEU A 778 -58.29 1.39 -0.93
CA LEU A 778 -57.48 2.10 0.09
C LEU A 778 -57.63 1.53 1.51
N GLY A 779 -58.49 0.51 1.69
CA GLY A 779 -58.70 -0.20 2.95
C GLY A 779 -60.10 0.00 3.56
N PHE A 780 -60.94 0.84 2.94
CA PHE A 780 -62.30 1.13 3.43
C PHE A 780 -63.37 0.24 2.76
N ARG A 781 -63.00 -0.94 2.25
CA ARG A 781 -63.92 -1.91 1.64
C ARG A 781 -65.00 -2.32 2.65
N GLY A 782 -66.22 -1.85 2.44
CA GLY A 782 -67.36 -2.08 3.33
C GLY A 782 -67.61 -0.98 4.37
N ASP A 783 -66.82 0.10 4.40
CA ASP A 783 -67.09 1.26 5.26
C ASP A 783 -68.00 2.27 4.56
N ILE A 784 -69.25 2.35 5.05
CA ILE A 784 -70.28 3.21 4.49
C ILE A 784 -70.02 4.70 4.79
N SER A 785 -69.41 5.04 5.93
CA SER A 785 -69.06 6.45 6.22
C SER A 785 -68.00 6.95 5.24
N ALA A 786 -66.97 6.14 4.97
CA ALA A 786 -65.95 6.47 3.99
C ALA A 786 -66.51 6.64 2.56
N ALA A 787 -67.44 5.77 2.15
CA ALA A 787 -68.12 5.88 0.85
C ALA A 787 -69.02 7.12 0.74
N VAL A 788 -69.74 7.47 1.82
CA VAL A 788 -70.56 8.68 1.92
C VAL A 788 -69.70 9.94 1.86
N LYS A 789 -68.58 9.99 2.59
CA LYS A 789 -67.58 11.07 2.50
C LYS A 789 -67.03 11.25 1.09
N ALA A 790 -66.72 10.15 0.39
CA ALA A 790 -66.27 10.23 -1.00
C ALA A 790 -67.35 10.76 -1.96
N LEU A 791 -68.61 10.34 -1.79
CA LEU A 791 -69.74 10.89 -2.55
C LEU A 791 -69.98 12.38 -2.27
N ALA A 792 -69.80 12.83 -1.02
CA ALA A 792 -69.87 14.24 -0.68
C ALA A 792 -68.73 15.06 -1.32
N MET A 793 -67.49 14.56 -1.32
CA MET A 793 -66.36 15.20 -2.03
C MET A 793 -66.62 15.28 -3.55
N LEU A 794 -67.22 14.25 -4.15
CA LEU A 794 -67.61 14.23 -5.56
C LEU A 794 -68.78 15.18 -5.88
N ALA A 795 -69.75 15.31 -4.96
CA ALA A 795 -70.87 16.24 -5.11
C ALA A 795 -70.44 17.70 -4.98
N ASP A 796 -69.55 18.00 -4.04
CA ASP A 796 -69.01 19.35 -3.83
C ASP A 796 -68.11 19.78 -5.00
N THR A 797 -67.26 18.88 -5.52
CA THR A 797 -66.40 19.18 -6.68
C THR A 797 -67.21 19.30 -7.98
N ALA A 798 -68.26 18.49 -8.18
CA ALA A 798 -69.23 18.69 -9.26
C ALA A 798 -69.96 20.04 -9.16
N LEU A 799 -70.31 20.46 -7.93
CA LEU A 799 -70.93 21.75 -7.67
C LEU A 799 -69.98 22.93 -7.96
N GLN A 800 -68.71 22.84 -7.55
CA GLN A 800 -67.68 23.84 -7.88
C GLN A 800 -67.44 23.96 -9.40
N ALA A 801 -67.64 22.87 -10.15
CA ALA A 801 -67.57 22.83 -11.61
C ALA A 801 -68.89 23.22 -12.33
N GLU A 802 -69.90 23.72 -11.60
CA GLU A 802 -71.25 24.06 -12.08
C GLU A 802 -72.03 22.89 -12.73
N ASP A 803 -71.62 21.64 -12.50
CA ASP A 803 -72.30 20.42 -12.98
C ASP A 803 -73.34 19.95 -11.96
N PHE A 804 -74.43 20.72 -11.86
CA PHE A 804 -75.49 20.48 -10.89
C PHE A 804 -76.22 19.14 -11.08
N GLU A 805 -76.24 18.59 -12.29
CA GLU A 805 -76.84 17.27 -12.56
C GLU A 805 -76.01 16.16 -11.90
N ARG A 806 -74.68 16.13 -12.12
CA ARG A 806 -73.82 15.16 -11.40
C ARG A 806 -73.76 15.40 -9.90
N ALA A 807 -73.80 16.66 -9.45
CA ALA A 807 -73.88 16.97 -8.03
C ALA A 807 -75.16 16.40 -7.40
N TYR A 808 -76.30 16.47 -8.11
CA TYR A 808 -77.56 15.86 -7.69
C TYR A 808 -77.49 14.32 -7.69
N GLU A 809 -77.00 13.69 -8.78
CA GLU A 809 -76.86 12.23 -8.88
C GLU A 809 -75.98 11.64 -7.74
N ASN A 810 -74.83 12.27 -7.46
CA ASN A 810 -73.96 11.87 -6.36
C ASN A 810 -74.65 12.05 -5.00
N SER A 811 -75.41 13.13 -4.82
CA SER A 811 -76.19 13.40 -3.60
C SER A 811 -77.32 12.39 -3.38
N GLU A 812 -78.05 12.02 -4.44
CA GLU A 812 -79.12 11.01 -4.40
C GLU A 812 -78.56 9.60 -4.10
N ARG A 813 -77.41 9.26 -4.67
CA ARG A 813 -76.70 7.99 -4.39
C ARG A 813 -76.22 7.92 -2.94
N MET A 814 -75.72 9.03 -2.40
CA MET A 814 -75.31 9.18 -1.00
C MET A 814 -76.51 9.08 -0.04
N LEU A 815 -77.60 9.79 -0.33
CA LEU A 815 -78.86 9.72 0.42
C LEU A 815 -79.40 8.28 0.49
N SER A 816 -79.44 7.59 -0.65
CA SER A 816 -79.89 6.20 -0.74
C SER A 816 -79.04 5.28 0.14
N MET A 817 -77.72 5.48 0.15
CA MET A 817 -76.79 4.73 1.00
C MET A 817 -77.04 4.99 2.50
N VAL A 818 -77.11 6.25 2.92
CA VAL A 818 -77.35 6.63 4.33
C VAL A 818 -78.71 6.15 4.83
N LEU A 819 -79.79 6.30 4.05
CA LEU A 819 -81.11 5.83 4.45
C LEU A 819 -81.16 4.30 4.58
N SER A 820 -80.48 3.55 3.70
CA SER A 820 -80.36 2.09 3.85
C SER A 820 -79.53 1.66 5.07
N PHE A 821 -78.49 2.43 5.39
CA PHE A 821 -77.62 2.18 6.55
C PHE A 821 -78.33 2.48 7.88
N ARG A 822 -79.11 3.57 7.93
CA ARG A 822 -80.00 3.94 9.06
C ARG A 822 -81.18 2.98 9.23
N ALA A 823 -81.64 2.33 8.16
CA ALA A 823 -82.70 1.31 8.25
C ALA A 823 -82.20 -0.04 8.80
N THR A 824 -80.89 -0.30 8.75
CA THR A 824 -80.28 -1.56 9.18
C THR A 824 -79.54 -1.48 10.52
N ASN A 825 -79.17 -0.29 10.98
CA ASN A 825 -78.38 -0.05 12.20
C ASN A 825 -79.08 0.94 13.13
N SER A 826 -78.58 1.07 14.37
CA SER A 826 -79.11 2.06 15.31
C SER A 826 -78.84 3.48 14.84
N VAL A 827 -79.77 4.40 15.11
CA VAL A 827 -79.60 5.85 14.86
C VAL A 827 -78.51 6.46 15.77
N ASP A 828 -78.20 5.77 16.88
CA ASP A 828 -77.17 6.17 17.85
C ASP A 828 -75.76 5.62 17.52
N ASP A 829 -75.59 4.91 16.39
CA ASP A 829 -74.26 4.45 15.94
C ASP A 829 -73.45 5.65 15.43
N GLU A 830 -72.23 5.82 15.97
CA GLU A 830 -71.29 6.89 15.63
C GLU A 830 -71.06 7.00 14.11
N LYS A 831 -70.98 5.87 13.39
CA LYS A 831 -70.82 5.87 11.92
C LYS A 831 -72.09 6.28 11.18
N VAL A 832 -73.27 5.96 11.73
CA VAL A 832 -74.56 6.40 11.16
C VAL A 832 -74.74 7.90 11.37
N GLN A 833 -74.35 8.42 12.54
CA GLN A 833 -74.36 9.85 12.83
C GLN A 833 -73.39 10.61 11.92
N GLU A 834 -72.14 10.17 11.81
CA GLU A 834 -71.12 10.79 10.95
C GLU A 834 -71.55 10.79 9.46
N ALA A 835 -72.06 9.66 8.96
CA ALA A 835 -72.56 9.57 7.59
C ALA A 835 -73.81 10.44 7.37
N SER A 836 -74.70 10.55 8.36
CA SER A 836 -75.86 11.44 8.29
C SER A 836 -75.45 12.91 8.30
N GLU A 837 -74.45 13.29 9.11
CA GLU A 837 -73.91 14.65 9.20
C GLU A 837 -73.36 15.12 7.86
N VAL A 838 -72.44 14.34 7.27
CA VAL A 838 -71.88 14.62 5.94
C VAL A 838 -72.97 14.72 4.87
N CYS A 839 -73.99 13.85 4.95
CA CYS A 839 -75.04 13.78 3.95
C CYS A 839 -76.01 14.97 3.99
N TRP A 840 -76.50 15.40 5.17
CA TRP A 840 -77.40 16.55 5.25
C TRP A 840 -76.69 17.85 4.86
N VAL A 841 -75.41 18.01 5.23
CA VAL A 841 -74.60 19.18 4.86
C VAL A 841 -74.49 19.28 3.35
N ALA A 842 -74.07 18.22 2.65
CA ALA A 842 -73.94 18.24 1.19
C ALA A 842 -75.29 18.49 0.48
N CYS A 843 -76.38 17.87 0.94
CA CYS A 843 -77.73 18.12 0.40
C CYS A 843 -78.18 19.57 0.60
N TYR A 844 -77.89 20.16 1.76
CA TYR A 844 -78.20 21.56 2.07
C TYR A 844 -77.36 22.54 1.22
N GLN A 845 -76.06 22.27 1.04
CA GLN A 845 -75.19 23.11 0.22
C GLN A 845 -75.67 23.17 -1.23
N LEU A 846 -75.98 22.02 -1.85
CA LEU A 846 -76.48 21.97 -3.23
C LEU A 846 -77.90 22.56 -3.36
N GLY A 847 -78.80 22.27 -2.41
CA GLY A 847 -80.17 22.77 -2.42
C GLY A 847 -80.30 24.29 -2.33
N ARG A 848 -79.33 24.97 -1.69
CA ARG A 848 -79.33 26.42 -1.47
C ARG A 848 -78.86 27.26 -2.66
N GLN A 849 -78.15 26.68 -3.63
CA GLN A 849 -77.51 27.44 -4.71
C GLN A 849 -78.55 28.08 -5.64
N SER A 850 -78.40 29.35 -6.00
CA SER A 850 -79.39 30.05 -6.82
C SER A 850 -79.35 29.60 -8.29
N GLU A 851 -78.16 29.21 -8.73
CA GLU A 851 -77.71 28.88 -10.08
C GLU A 851 -78.29 27.54 -10.57
N PHE A 852 -78.60 26.61 -9.66
CA PHE A 852 -79.22 25.33 -9.99
C PHE A 852 -80.71 25.52 -10.37
N ALA A 853 -81.05 25.40 -11.65
CA ALA A 853 -82.37 25.77 -12.15
C ALA A 853 -83.54 24.83 -11.73
N ASP A 854 -83.26 23.58 -11.33
CA ASP A 854 -84.31 22.61 -11.01
C ASP A 854 -84.81 22.75 -9.56
N VAL A 855 -85.86 23.56 -9.40
CA VAL A 855 -86.52 23.80 -8.10
C VAL A 855 -87.13 22.53 -7.51
N SER A 856 -87.55 21.54 -8.34
CA SER A 856 -88.11 20.29 -7.83
C SER A 856 -87.02 19.42 -7.18
N LYS A 857 -85.86 19.30 -7.84
CA LYS A 857 -84.68 18.63 -7.27
C LYS A 857 -84.18 19.32 -6.00
N LYS A 858 -84.13 20.67 -5.96
CA LYS A 858 -83.80 21.44 -4.75
C LYS A 858 -84.71 21.13 -3.57
N LEU A 859 -86.03 21.14 -3.79
CA LEU A 859 -87.01 20.85 -2.74
C LEU A 859 -86.86 19.42 -2.21
N ILE A 860 -86.53 18.44 -3.07
CA ILE A 860 -86.21 17.08 -2.64
C ILE A 860 -84.96 17.06 -1.75
N LEU A 861 -83.85 17.66 -2.18
CA LEU A 861 -82.60 17.71 -1.41
C LEU A 861 -82.79 18.38 -0.03
N LEU A 862 -83.48 19.53 0.02
CA LEU A 862 -83.73 20.23 1.27
C LEU A 862 -84.70 19.46 2.18
N SER A 863 -85.72 18.80 1.61
CA SER A 863 -86.63 17.95 2.40
C SER A 863 -85.89 16.74 3.00
N ARG A 864 -84.89 16.20 2.30
CA ARG A 864 -84.01 15.14 2.83
C ARG A 864 -82.96 15.67 3.82
N ALA A 865 -82.46 16.89 3.64
CA ALA A 865 -81.62 17.54 4.63
C ALA A 865 -82.38 17.72 5.97
N LEU A 866 -83.67 18.09 5.93
CA LEU A 866 -84.53 18.18 7.13
C LEU A 866 -84.76 16.84 7.85
N GLU A 867 -84.67 15.71 7.14
CA GLU A 867 -84.83 14.36 7.69
C GLU A 867 -83.56 13.84 8.42
N LEU A 868 -82.41 14.44 8.10
CA LEU A 868 -81.07 14.01 8.53
C LEU A 868 -80.32 15.05 9.39
N CYS A 869 -80.71 16.32 9.37
CA CYS A 869 -80.03 17.37 10.13
C CYS A 869 -80.29 17.28 11.65
N PRO A 870 -79.31 17.67 12.49
CA PRO A 870 -79.51 17.74 13.93
C PRO A 870 -80.50 18.86 14.31
N ALA A 871 -81.13 18.70 15.47
CA ALA A 871 -82.25 19.55 15.90
C ALA A 871 -81.89 21.05 16.06
N ASP A 872 -80.62 21.39 16.25
CA ASP A 872 -80.12 22.77 16.35
C ASP A 872 -79.97 23.48 14.99
N LYS A 873 -79.95 22.73 13.88
CA LYS A 873 -79.85 23.26 12.51
C LYS A 873 -81.16 23.26 11.73
N LEU A 874 -82.20 22.65 12.29
CA LEU A 874 -83.51 22.52 11.66
C LEU A 874 -84.12 23.88 11.25
N SER A 875 -83.96 24.92 12.08
CA SER A 875 -84.45 26.28 11.78
C SER A 875 -83.86 26.86 10.49
N ASP A 876 -82.57 26.61 10.27
CA ASP A 876 -81.78 27.24 9.21
C ASP A 876 -82.08 26.57 7.87
N VAL A 877 -82.20 25.24 7.87
CA VAL A 877 -82.64 24.46 6.71
C VAL A 877 -84.11 24.75 6.37
N LEU A 878 -85.00 24.85 7.37
CA LEU A 878 -86.42 25.20 7.17
C LEU A 878 -86.59 26.59 6.54
N ALA A 879 -85.78 27.58 6.94
CA ALA A 879 -85.85 28.93 6.38
C ALA A 879 -85.52 28.96 4.87
N VAL A 880 -84.52 28.17 4.44
CA VAL A 880 -84.16 28.03 3.02
C VAL A 880 -85.21 27.21 2.26
N HIS A 881 -85.75 26.16 2.88
CA HIS A 881 -86.82 25.33 2.31
C HIS A 881 -88.11 26.14 2.05
N HIS A 882 -88.64 26.83 3.07
CA HIS A 882 -89.84 27.68 2.92
C HIS A 882 -89.67 28.77 1.86
N ARG A 883 -88.46 29.35 1.74
CA ARG A 883 -88.17 30.33 0.70
C ARG A 883 -88.28 29.72 -0.70
N LEU A 884 -87.69 28.54 -0.91
CA LEU A 884 -87.76 27.84 -2.20
C LEU A 884 -89.16 27.27 -2.49
N GLU A 885 -89.92 26.88 -1.46
CA GLU A 885 -91.33 26.52 -1.59
C GLU A 885 -92.17 27.73 -2.02
N GLN A 886 -91.91 28.91 -1.44
CA GLN A 886 -92.55 30.15 -1.87
C GLN A 886 -92.15 30.52 -3.32
N GLU A 887 -90.87 30.40 -3.68
CA GLU A 887 -90.39 30.66 -5.05
C GLU A 887 -91.02 29.66 -6.07
N ASP A 888 -91.16 28.38 -5.73
CA ASP A 888 -91.87 27.36 -6.54
C ASP A 888 -93.39 27.62 -6.62
N MET A 889 -94.02 28.04 -5.53
CA MET A 889 -95.44 28.39 -5.51
C MET A 889 -95.72 29.66 -6.31
N ASP A 890 -94.87 30.68 -6.20
CA ASP A 890 -94.94 31.89 -7.03
C ASP A 890 -94.66 31.56 -8.52
N GLU A 891 -93.72 30.66 -8.83
CA GLU A 891 -93.48 30.23 -10.21
C GLU A 891 -94.64 29.39 -10.77
N ARG A 892 -95.23 28.48 -9.97
CA ARG A 892 -96.44 27.73 -10.33
C ARG A 892 -97.63 28.66 -10.51
N GLN A 893 -97.79 29.66 -9.66
CA GLN A 893 -98.84 30.67 -9.75
C GLN A 893 -98.61 31.61 -10.95
N ALA A 894 -97.37 31.91 -11.32
CA ALA A 894 -97.00 32.59 -12.57
C ALA A 894 -97.29 31.72 -13.81
N ARG A 895 -96.97 30.42 -13.77
CA ARG A 895 -97.29 29.45 -14.84
C ARG A 895 -98.80 29.24 -14.99
N LEU A 896 -99.56 29.23 -13.89
CA LEU A 896 -101.03 29.12 -13.87
C LEU A 896 -101.72 30.43 -14.30
N SER A 897 -101.23 31.58 -13.86
CA SER A 897 -101.75 32.88 -14.27
C SER A 897 -101.41 33.20 -15.74
N ASN A 898 -100.24 32.84 -16.26
CA ASN A 898 -99.95 32.84 -17.71
C ASN A 898 -100.81 31.84 -18.51
N ARG A 899 -101.45 30.87 -17.84
CA ARG A 899 -102.44 29.96 -18.43
C ARG A 899 -103.87 30.52 -18.38
N GLN A 900 -104.18 31.39 -17.43
CA GLN A 900 -105.51 32.00 -17.23
C GLN A 900 -105.64 33.37 -17.91
N LEU A 901 -104.59 34.19 -17.87
CA LEU A 901 -104.39 35.35 -18.73
C LEU A 901 -103.93 34.83 -20.10
N GLY A 902 -104.85 34.77 -21.06
CA GLY A 902 -104.63 34.20 -22.38
C GLY A 902 -103.68 34.98 -23.29
N VAL A 903 -102.44 35.22 -22.86
CA VAL A 903 -101.35 35.76 -23.67
C VAL A 903 -100.85 34.66 -24.60
N ARG A 904 -101.55 34.53 -25.73
CA ARG A 904 -101.05 33.87 -26.94
C ARG A 904 -99.78 34.57 -27.40
N ASN A 905 -98.62 34.10 -26.95
CA ASN A 905 -97.37 34.37 -27.65
C ASN A 905 -97.28 33.40 -28.84
N VAL A 906 -97.75 33.85 -30.01
CA VAL A 906 -97.72 33.10 -31.26
C VAL A 906 -96.52 33.53 -32.09
N GLY A 907 -95.59 32.60 -32.31
CA GLY A 907 -94.38 32.81 -33.12
C GLY A 907 -93.11 32.84 -32.26
N SER A 908 -92.06 32.05 -32.51
CA SER A 908 -91.80 31.22 -33.70
C SER A 908 -90.97 29.98 -33.38
N ARG A 909 -91.19 28.89 -34.11
CA ARG A 909 -90.21 27.80 -34.25
C ARG A 909 -88.97 28.32 -34.97
N LYS A 910 -87.79 28.23 -34.35
CA LYS A 910 -86.50 27.93 -34.99
C LYS A 910 -85.70 27.06 -34.00
N HIS A 911 -85.56 25.76 -34.24
CA HIS A 911 -84.53 25.10 -35.07
C HIS A 911 -83.10 25.20 -34.49
N VAL A 912 -82.74 24.16 -33.72
CA VAL A 912 -81.50 23.36 -33.74
C VAL A 912 -80.14 24.04 -34.03
N ASN A 913 -79.16 23.69 -33.19
CA ASN A 913 -77.69 23.73 -33.31
C ASN A 913 -76.86 24.94 -32.81
N ALA A 914 -76.22 24.69 -31.66
CA ALA A 914 -74.76 24.61 -31.48
C ALA A 914 -73.86 25.88 -31.37
N SER A 915 -73.03 25.81 -30.32
CA SER A 915 -71.65 26.34 -30.17
C SER A 915 -71.41 27.82 -29.83
N ASN A 916 -70.56 27.99 -28.81
CA ASN A 916 -69.63 29.08 -28.48
C ASN A 916 -70.07 30.55 -28.53
N GLY A 917 -69.88 31.25 -27.40
CA GLY A 917 -69.29 32.61 -27.46
C GLY A 917 -69.66 33.60 -26.36
N SER A 918 -68.68 33.88 -25.50
CA SER A 918 -68.46 35.16 -24.78
C SER A 918 -69.46 35.63 -23.71
N ALA A 919 -68.93 35.85 -22.51
CA ALA A 919 -69.61 36.55 -21.43
C ALA A 919 -69.72 38.07 -21.70
N THR A 920 -70.85 38.68 -21.34
CA THR A 920 -70.99 40.13 -21.15
C THR A 920 -70.98 40.45 -19.66
N SER A 921 -70.06 41.31 -19.22
CA SER A 921 -69.75 41.50 -17.80
C SER A 921 -70.75 42.36 -17.04
N LEU A 922 -70.73 42.19 -15.71
CA LEU A 922 -71.64 42.78 -14.71
C LEU A 922 -71.67 44.33 -14.70
N ALA A 923 -70.68 44.98 -15.32
CA ALA A 923 -70.53 46.44 -15.35
C ALA A 923 -71.68 47.17 -16.08
N SER A 924 -72.31 46.55 -17.08
CA SER A 924 -73.42 47.18 -17.83
C SER A 924 -74.74 47.24 -17.05
N ARG A 925 -74.95 46.35 -16.07
CA ARG A 925 -76.19 46.29 -15.27
C ARG A 925 -76.21 47.27 -14.08
N LEU A 926 -75.07 47.86 -13.73
CA LEU A 926 -74.94 48.75 -12.57
C LEU A 926 -75.32 50.21 -12.85
N GLN A 927 -75.69 50.56 -14.08
CA GLN A 927 -75.84 51.95 -14.52
C GLN A 927 -77.29 52.45 -14.69
N GLU A 928 -78.30 51.58 -14.53
CA GLU A 928 -79.71 51.90 -14.87
C GLU A 928 -80.67 52.15 -13.69
N LEU A 929 -80.28 51.94 -12.42
CA LEU A 929 -81.18 52.15 -11.27
C LEU A 929 -80.74 53.31 -10.36
N ARG A 930 -81.08 54.52 -10.79
CA ARG A 930 -80.91 55.77 -10.04
C ARG A 930 -82.26 56.25 -9.50
N MET A 931 -82.43 56.21 -8.17
CA MET A 931 -83.65 56.63 -7.45
C MET A 931 -83.91 58.15 -7.54
N PRO A 932 -85.18 58.59 -7.33
CA PRO A 932 -85.38 59.59 -6.27
C PRO A 932 -86.72 59.52 -5.48
N ASN A 933 -86.58 59.60 -4.15
CA ASN A 933 -87.37 60.36 -3.15
C ASN A 933 -88.91 60.36 -3.11
N LEU A 934 -89.47 59.96 -1.96
CA LEU A 934 -90.28 60.85 -1.10
C LEU A 934 -90.36 60.35 0.36
N HIS A 935 -90.46 61.29 1.31
CA HIS A 935 -90.34 61.10 2.76
C HIS A 935 -91.64 60.63 3.45
N LEU A 936 -91.52 59.97 4.61
CA LEU A 936 -92.24 60.38 5.85
C LEU A 936 -91.65 59.74 7.15
N THR A 937 -91.08 60.62 7.95
CA THR A 937 -90.64 60.62 9.38
C THR A 937 -90.89 59.45 10.35
N SER A 938 -89.82 59.10 11.10
CA SER A 938 -89.72 58.23 12.31
C SER A 938 -90.18 58.90 13.63
N PRO A 939 -90.18 58.21 14.80
CA PRO A 939 -88.96 58.04 15.67
C PRO A 939 -88.76 56.60 16.23
N SER A 940 -87.58 55.96 16.17
CA SER A 940 -86.44 55.96 17.15
C SER A 940 -86.78 55.30 18.52
N MET A 941 -86.08 54.32 19.13
CA MET A 941 -84.65 53.90 19.23
C MET A 941 -84.58 52.41 19.73
N PRO A 942 -83.42 51.81 20.14
CA PRO A 942 -82.20 51.48 19.39
C PRO A 942 -81.76 49.99 19.50
N HIS A 943 -80.68 49.61 18.80
CA HIS A 943 -79.90 48.35 18.91
C HIS A 943 -80.54 47.03 18.45
N THR A 944 -80.26 46.66 17.20
CA THR A 944 -80.23 45.27 16.70
C THR A 944 -78.88 44.99 16.04
N PRO A 945 -78.20 43.87 16.36
CA PRO A 945 -77.09 43.37 15.54
C PRO A 945 -77.61 42.71 14.25
N ASP A 946 -76.75 42.67 13.24
CA ASP A 946 -77.05 42.20 11.89
C ASP A 946 -77.38 40.68 11.83
N PRO A 947 -78.54 40.26 11.30
CA PRO A 947 -78.91 38.84 11.21
C PRO A 947 -78.02 38.04 10.25
N ALA A 948 -77.36 38.67 9.27
CA ALA A 948 -76.45 37.97 8.36
C ALA A 948 -75.18 37.47 9.09
N ALA A 949 -74.66 38.27 10.03
CA ALA A 949 -73.46 37.94 10.80
C ALA A 949 -73.68 36.87 11.89
N LEU A 950 -74.94 36.59 12.26
CA LEU A 950 -75.30 35.58 13.26
C LEU A 950 -75.35 34.17 12.65
N ALA A 951 -75.90 34.03 11.43
CA ALA A 951 -75.92 32.77 10.69
C ALA A 951 -74.49 32.25 10.40
N GLU A 952 -73.57 33.15 10.05
CA GLU A 952 -72.16 32.80 9.78
C GLU A 952 -71.39 32.33 11.04
N LYS A 953 -71.89 32.69 12.24
CA LYS A 953 -71.27 32.33 13.52
C LYS A 953 -71.83 31.02 14.10
N ALA A 954 -73.09 30.69 13.82
CA ALA A 954 -73.73 29.45 14.24
C ALA A 954 -73.19 28.20 13.50
N PHE A 955 -72.70 28.36 12.27
CA PHE A 955 -72.15 27.26 11.46
C PHE A 955 -70.68 26.92 11.74
N ARG A 956 -69.90 27.77 12.42
CA ARG A 956 -68.51 27.45 12.80
C ARG A 956 -68.39 26.42 13.94
N ALA A 957 -69.50 26.04 14.56
CA ALA A 957 -69.53 25.04 15.63
C ALA A 957 -69.65 23.58 15.13
N ALA A 958 -69.88 23.37 13.83
CA ALA A 958 -69.90 22.05 13.17
C ALA A 958 -68.80 21.96 12.10
N ALA A 959 -67.61 22.48 12.42
CA ALA A 959 -66.52 22.73 11.46
C ALA A 959 -65.24 21.92 11.76
N ASN A 960 -65.38 20.65 12.15
CA ASN A 960 -64.24 19.71 12.17
C ASN A 960 -63.96 19.07 10.79
N PHE A 961 -64.79 19.33 9.78
CA PHE A 961 -64.56 18.92 8.39
C PHE A 961 -64.79 20.09 7.43
N SER A 962 -63.82 21.02 7.37
CA SER A 962 -63.75 22.05 6.31
C SER A 962 -62.66 21.68 5.30
N PHE A 963 -63.05 21.39 4.07
CA PHE A 963 -62.13 21.10 2.95
C PHE A 963 -61.72 22.36 2.15
N SER A 964 -61.81 23.55 2.74
CA SER A 964 -61.57 24.84 2.08
C SER A 964 -60.21 25.51 2.38
N ASP A 965 -59.44 24.99 3.34
CA ASP A 965 -58.19 25.61 3.82
C ASP A 965 -56.94 25.23 2.98
N PHE A 966 -56.93 25.53 1.67
CA PHE A 966 -55.68 25.49 0.90
C PHE A 966 -55.49 26.52 -0.23
N SER A 967 -56.42 27.48 -0.42
CA SER A 967 -56.41 28.39 -1.58
C SER A 967 -56.38 29.89 -1.27
N SER A 968 -55.65 30.33 -0.23
CA SER A 968 -55.22 31.75 -0.16
C SER A 968 -54.00 32.03 0.73
N ARG A 969 -52.84 32.30 0.12
CA ARG A 969 -51.84 33.30 0.60
C ARG A 969 -50.69 33.51 -0.38
N GLY A 970 -50.82 34.53 -1.23
CA GLY A 970 -49.73 35.10 -2.01
C GLY A 970 -49.35 36.50 -1.51
N ARG A 971 -48.05 36.71 -1.27
CA ARG A 971 -47.32 37.99 -1.09
C ARG A 971 -47.39 38.77 0.25
N THR A 972 -46.19 38.84 0.86
CA THR A 972 -45.51 40.00 1.49
C THR A 972 -46.10 40.69 2.73
N PHE A 973 -45.35 40.65 3.85
CA PHE A 973 -44.59 41.82 4.36
C PHE A 973 -43.42 41.37 5.29
N MET A 974 -42.52 42.29 5.66
CA MET A 974 -41.19 42.07 6.28
C MET A 974 -41.09 42.50 7.75
N ALA A 975 -39.99 42.09 8.41
CA ALA A 975 -39.44 42.53 9.71
C ALA A 975 -40.17 42.02 11.00
N GLU A 976 -39.52 41.77 12.15
CA GLU A 976 -38.12 41.99 12.59
C GLU A 976 -37.69 41.03 13.75
N ALA A 977 -36.43 41.15 14.23
CA ALA A 977 -35.73 40.44 15.33
C ALA A 977 -35.26 38.99 15.05
N THR A 978 -33.96 38.67 14.91
CA THR A 978 -32.82 38.67 15.89
C THR A 978 -33.14 37.85 17.16
N ARG A 979 -32.34 36.90 17.67
CA ARG A 979 -30.90 36.52 17.54
C ARG A 979 -30.71 35.10 18.15
N ASP A 980 -29.58 34.38 18.18
CA ASP A 980 -28.18 34.52 17.72
C ASP A 980 -27.53 33.10 17.60
N ARG A 981 -26.32 32.99 17.02
CA ARG A 981 -25.27 31.92 17.20
C ARG A 981 -25.58 30.44 16.83
N SER A 982 -24.94 29.79 15.83
CA SER A 982 -23.50 29.50 15.53
C SER A 982 -22.92 28.32 16.33
N SER A 983 -22.13 27.37 15.79
CA SER A 983 -21.53 27.21 14.43
C SER A 983 -20.93 25.80 14.22
N SER A 984 -20.54 25.49 12.96
CA SER A 984 -19.38 24.65 12.54
C SER A 984 -19.38 23.15 12.89
N ARG A 985 -18.89 22.19 12.08
CA ARG A 985 -18.04 22.16 10.85
C ARG A 985 -18.12 20.70 10.27
N ASP A 986 -17.59 20.26 9.13
CA ASP A 986 -17.12 20.72 7.78
C ASP A 986 -17.12 19.41 6.91
N GLY A 987 -16.87 19.32 5.60
CA GLY A 987 -16.55 20.30 4.54
C GLY A 987 -16.11 19.59 3.24
N SER A 988 -16.25 20.27 2.08
CA SER A 988 -15.64 19.98 0.74
C SER A 988 -15.96 18.65 0.01
N ARG A 989 -16.06 18.53 -1.34
CA ARG A 989 -15.92 19.37 -2.57
C ARG A 989 -16.44 18.52 -3.78
N PRO A 990 -16.52 19.01 -5.05
CA PRO A 990 -16.83 20.34 -5.59
C PRO A 990 -17.99 20.30 -6.64
N ARG A 991 -18.26 21.43 -7.31
CA ARG A 991 -19.34 21.64 -8.31
C ARG A 991 -19.01 21.14 -9.73
N TYR A 992 -20.05 20.79 -10.48
CA TYR A 992 -20.24 21.28 -11.85
C TYR A 992 -21.71 21.66 -12.07
N ASP A 993 -21.97 22.73 -12.82
CA ASP A 993 -23.29 23.34 -13.02
C ASP A 993 -23.32 23.96 -14.41
N PRO A 994 -24.31 23.61 -15.25
CA PRO A 994 -24.83 24.56 -16.21
C PRO A 994 -26.36 24.65 -16.12
N ALA A 995 -26.83 25.80 -15.65
CA ALA A 995 -28.24 26.16 -15.69
C ALA A 995 -28.69 26.63 -17.08
N VAL A 996 -30.01 26.71 -17.27
CA VAL A 996 -30.73 27.50 -18.31
C VAL A 996 -30.74 26.91 -19.74
N GLU A 997 -31.80 26.17 -20.11
CA GLU A 997 -32.81 26.55 -21.13
C GLU A 997 -33.78 25.38 -21.51
N VAL A 998 -34.83 25.13 -20.72
CA VAL A 998 -35.98 24.32 -21.18
C VAL A 998 -37.29 24.83 -20.57
N SER A 999 -38.02 25.70 -21.28
CA SER A 999 -39.41 26.05 -20.94
C SER A 999 -40.26 26.57 -22.12
N ALA A 1000 -40.01 26.11 -23.35
CA ALA A 1000 -40.84 26.49 -24.51
C ALA A 1000 -40.83 25.50 -25.69
N GLN A 1001 -41.35 24.27 -25.53
CA GLN A 1001 -41.98 23.46 -26.61
C GLN A 1001 -42.45 22.07 -26.12
N ALA A 1002 -43.66 21.98 -25.56
CA ALA A 1002 -44.32 20.68 -25.31
C ALA A 1002 -45.87 20.80 -25.23
N GLN A 1003 -46.48 21.65 -26.05
CA GLN A 1003 -47.91 21.60 -26.31
C GLN A 1003 -48.15 21.53 -27.82
N ARG A 1004 -48.45 20.32 -28.31
CA ARG A 1004 -49.07 20.14 -29.63
C ARG A 1004 -50.19 19.10 -29.58
N VAL A 1005 -51.36 19.61 -29.95
CA VAL A 1005 -52.21 19.06 -31.02
C VAL A 1005 -52.73 17.63 -30.81
N LEU A 1006 -53.91 17.57 -30.18
CA LEU A 1006 -54.93 16.59 -30.55
C LEU A 1006 -55.90 17.22 -31.55
N SER A 1007 -55.81 16.84 -32.83
CA SER A 1007 -56.96 16.40 -33.65
C SER A 1007 -56.68 16.41 -35.17
N LYS A 1008 -57.29 15.43 -35.85
CA LYS A 1008 -57.41 15.23 -37.31
C LYS A 1008 -56.17 14.78 -38.09
N GLY A 1009 -56.27 13.55 -38.62
CA GLY A 1009 -55.37 12.97 -39.62
C GLY A 1009 -55.73 11.51 -39.89
N LEU A 1010 -56.70 11.28 -40.80
CA LEU A 1010 -57.11 9.94 -41.21
C LEU A 1010 -56.18 9.41 -42.32
N GLY A 1011 -55.75 8.15 -42.18
CA GLY A 1011 -55.63 7.24 -43.34
C GLY A 1011 -54.23 6.76 -43.72
N TRP A 1012 -54.21 5.51 -44.21
CA TRP A 1012 -53.08 4.75 -44.77
C TRP A 1012 -52.02 4.34 -43.70
N LEU A 1013 -51.42 3.14 -43.74
CA LEU A 1013 -51.26 2.22 -44.86
C LEU A 1013 -51.30 0.75 -44.39
N LEU A 1014 -51.82 -0.15 -45.24
CA LEU A 1014 -51.72 -1.60 -45.14
C LEU A 1014 -51.23 -2.08 -46.52
N GLY A 1015 -50.22 -2.94 -46.57
CA GLY A 1015 -49.82 -3.66 -47.79
C GLY A 1015 -48.41 -3.35 -48.33
N ASP A 1016 -47.59 -4.41 -48.30
CA ASP A 1016 -46.68 -4.92 -49.33
C ASP A 1016 -45.31 -4.28 -49.69
N GLU A 1017 -44.32 -5.19 -49.69
CA GLU A 1017 -43.16 -5.36 -50.61
C GLU A 1017 -42.28 -4.12 -50.90
N GLU A 1018 -40.97 -4.06 -50.57
CA GLU A 1018 -39.88 -5.06 -50.63
C GLU A 1018 -38.83 -4.90 -49.49
#